data_AF-A0A1F3Y2G1-F1
#
_entry.id   AF-A0A1F3Y2G1-F1
#
_cell.length_a   1.000
_cell.length_b   1.000
_cell.length_c   1.000
_cell.angle_alpha   90.00
_cell.angle_beta   90.00
_cell.angle_gamma   90.00
#
_symmetry.space_group_name_H-M   'P 1'
#
loop_
_entity.id
_entity.type
_entity.pdbx_description
1 polymer ?
#
loop_
_entity_poly.entity_id
_entity_poly.type
_entity_poly.pdbx_seq_one_letter_code
_entity_poly.pdbx_strand_id
1 'polypeptide(L)'
;MHSSLLAAPFRLCSILALILLAGCHFHFRESPGGEGSMQFGSSQPGCLSGAAQRISAFLKGEASQREVLAVADCFSSSLQLFGERTRGADPDFYTPNELRGFLERYFLKTTKISDGLLREAMELKCTLLGGSPERLTRDELARAADLIRIFGEEAAKLEPHLPLTPTWARTQNATSVDDAARALESAAQAIARHIQKTGYPYLFSRFDVLREEIEKLLTDSDSGTLGRFGDRLPLARAVKSLLVGPEGDRIGGHEWVSFLTTSARWYGIFLKASQFPGNYPSPFAGAGRERISRILLDSLALIEESASRHPGRVIPFEEFEALIDAIRDSELPISGLTPDRARNLKVALKKYLRPLFRKVFGPEPGPGGRNAKGFTQAGVQRLVNFAVHWSEGQRYLDQLFAKLTTMNGPAQDKAPGFTITELQALAVKDLFPSQERNPVLEDAAARIQDIVRKQPPLFFGEDYEITILPRSAEERFTLHTISIANLLYELIRVLIQGYGGDPERARSEIGVTGAEFYSFFEDIKDIGFAARLFDPDRDNEKMIALRFQEGNLFTHSANGDDYLDLDEGSQLLAFLFSTYRLSTNIHNSIVNSCNGWIGPDDVFGKPTVGTGCYREQFFGNAHPFWDRLPGMVEYYARLADEERAPFEQYLETASRLSGYTDRVMINSNDSLGFAGVLQYVEALMSRFDRNQSGFIDYAESKAAFPVFRKAIEAVVEKRKLSKHVPEKDYEALFTYLLAHGEPPKSNLAGLVSWSKWKLKSRWSFQASRLTLIKIFAMLQST
;
A
#
# COMPACT_ATOMS: atom_id res chain seq x y z
N MET A 1 -16.88 -6.80 -10.37
CA MET A 1 -16.58 -8.24 -10.51
C MET A 1 -16.03 -8.91 -9.24
N HIS A 2 -15.69 -8.18 -8.16
CA HIS A 2 -15.14 -8.79 -6.92
C HIS A 2 -16.17 -9.34 -5.91
N SER A 3 -17.48 -9.23 -6.20
CA SER A 3 -18.58 -9.61 -5.30
C SER A 3 -18.90 -11.12 -5.24
N SER A 4 -18.24 -11.95 -6.05
CA SER A 4 -18.64 -13.35 -6.28
C SER A 4 -18.17 -14.34 -5.20
N LEU A 5 -17.13 -13.98 -4.44
CA LEU A 5 -16.42 -14.91 -3.53
C LEU A 5 -17.20 -15.23 -2.25
N LEU A 6 -17.98 -14.30 -1.72
CA LEU A 6 -18.81 -14.51 -0.51
C LEU A 6 -20.24 -14.96 -0.83
N ALA A 7 -20.72 -14.71 -2.04
CA ALA A 7 -22.00 -15.22 -2.53
C ALA A 7 -21.94 -16.72 -2.94
N ALA A 8 -20.75 -17.25 -3.22
CA ALA A 8 -20.54 -18.62 -3.68
C ALA A 8 -20.84 -19.71 -2.64
N PRO A 9 -20.40 -19.64 -1.37
CA PRO A 9 -20.82 -20.63 -0.36
C PRO A 9 -22.33 -20.59 -0.11
N PHE A 10 -22.99 -19.43 -0.26
CA PHE A 10 -24.44 -19.30 -0.17
C PHE A 10 -25.17 -19.84 -1.40
N ARG A 11 -24.62 -19.68 -2.62
CA ARG A 11 -25.15 -20.32 -3.84
C ARG A 11 -24.90 -21.83 -3.84
N LEU A 12 -23.79 -22.29 -3.29
CA LEU A 12 -23.53 -23.71 -3.08
C LEU A 12 -24.41 -24.29 -1.97
N CYS A 13 -24.70 -23.55 -0.89
CA CYS A 13 -25.75 -23.90 0.06
C CYS A 13 -27.13 -23.88 -0.60
N SER A 14 -27.39 -23.00 -1.56
CA SER A 14 -28.63 -23.01 -2.36
C SER A 14 -28.70 -24.23 -3.27
N ILE A 15 -27.56 -24.70 -3.79
CA ILE A 15 -27.45 -25.89 -4.64
C ILE A 15 -27.49 -27.18 -3.81
N LEU A 16 -26.83 -27.25 -2.65
CA LEU A 16 -27.01 -28.34 -1.68
C LEU A 16 -28.44 -28.36 -1.15
N ALA A 17 -29.05 -27.19 -0.90
CA ALA A 17 -30.46 -27.09 -0.59
C ALA A 17 -31.32 -27.54 -1.78
N LEU A 18 -31.00 -27.19 -3.03
CA LEU A 18 -31.70 -27.65 -4.24
C LEU A 18 -31.54 -29.16 -4.48
N ILE A 19 -30.36 -29.73 -4.22
CA ILE A 19 -30.08 -31.16 -4.29
C ILE A 19 -30.84 -31.90 -3.19
N LEU A 20 -31.05 -31.27 -2.03
CA LEU A 20 -31.93 -31.79 -0.98
C LEU A 20 -33.44 -31.54 -1.28
N LEU A 21 -33.84 -30.65 -2.23
CA LEU A 21 -35.19 -30.03 -2.23
C LEU A 21 -35.87 -29.66 -3.56
N ALA A 22 -35.48 -30.16 -4.74
CA ALA A 22 -36.42 -30.19 -5.89
C ALA A 22 -37.79 -30.95 -5.68
N GLY A 23 -38.73 -30.47 -4.86
CA GLY A 23 -40.14 -30.91 -4.91
C GLY A 23 -40.81 -31.33 -3.60
N CYS A 24 -41.11 -30.38 -2.71
CA CYS A 24 -42.05 -30.60 -1.62
C CYS A 24 -43.50 -30.66 -2.15
N HIS A 25 -44.04 -31.86 -2.28
CA HIS A 25 -45.47 -32.16 -2.21
C HIS A 25 -45.55 -33.59 -1.66
N PHE A 26 -45.87 -33.82 -0.37
CA PHE A 26 -46.06 -35.17 0.20
C PHE A 26 -47.03 -35.24 1.42
N HIS A 27 -48.07 -36.07 1.36
CA HIS A 27 -48.88 -36.58 2.48
C HIS A 27 -49.66 -37.89 2.19
N PHE A 28 -49.79 -38.72 3.24
CA PHE A 28 -50.16 -40.15 3.27
C PHE A 28 -51.42 -40.41 4.12
N ARG A 29 -52.21 -41.43 3.74
CA ARG A 29 -52.81 -42.42 4.67
C ARG A 29 -53.12 -43.77 3.95
N GLU A 30 -52.48 -44.84 4.47
CA GLU A 30 -52.72 -46.33 4.47
C GLU A 30 -53.52 -47.00 3.33
N SER A 31 -53.22 -48.18 2.77
CA SER A 31 -52.39 -49.38 3.07
C SER A 31 -52.02 -50.08 1.73
N PRO A 32 -51.13 -51.09 1.66
CA PRO A 32 -50.35 -51.39 0.45
C PRO A 32 -51.20 -51.95 -0.70
N GLY A 33 -51.27 -51.23 -1.82
CA GLY A 33 -51.91 -51.74 -3.03
C GLY A 33 -51.75 -50.84 -4.25
N GLY A 34 -50.94 -51.29 -5.21
CA GLY A 34 -50.91 -50.81 -6.60
C GLY A 34 -50.11 -49.52 -6.84
N GLU A 35 -49.21 -49.57 -7.83
CA GLU A 35 -48.46 -48.45 -8.39
C GLU A 35 -49.39 -47.37 -8.98
N GLY A 36 -49.98 -46.54 -8.13
CA GLY A 36 -50.73 -45.35 -8.51
C GLY A 36 -49.93 -44.08 -8.21
N SER A 37 -49.77 -43.23 -9.21
CA SER A 37 -49.09 -41.93 -9.11
C SER A 37 -49.61 -41.08 -7.93
N MET A 38 -48.72 -40.74 -7.01
CA MET A 38 -48.99 -39.92 -5.83
C MET A 38 -49.50 -38.51 -6.18
N GLN A 39 -50.61 -38.07 -5.56
CA GLN A 39 -51.13 -36.69 -5.60
C GLN A 39 -51.34 -36.16 -4.18
N PHE A 40 -51.07 -34.86 -3.94
CA PHE A 40 -51.15 -34.23 -2.61
C PHE A 40 -52.05 -32.98 -2.57
N GLY A 41 -52.65 -32.70 -1.41
CA GLY A 41 -53.62 -31.63 -1.14
C GLY A 41 -53.03 -30.27 -0.70
N SER A 42 -53.90 -29.27 -0.60
CA SER A 42 -53.68 -27.85 -0.97
C SER A 42 -53.37 -26.84 0.15
N SER A 43 -52.60 -27.16 1.19
CA SER A 43 -52.20 -26.16 2.19
C SER A 43 -50.75 -25.68 1.96
N GLN A 44 -50.65 -24.56 1.24
CA GLN A 44 -49.46 -23.82 0.78
C GLN A 44 -48.55 -24.54 -0.23
N PRO A 45 -49.01 -24.70 -1.48
CA PRO A 45 -48.18 -25.24 -2.55
C PRO A 45 -47.07 -24.24 -2.91
N GLY A 46 -45.82 -24.72 -2.92
CA GLY A 46 -44.72 -24.03 -3.59
C GLY A 46 -43.92 -23.02 -2.75
N CYS A 47 -43.82 -23.13 -1.42
CA CYS A 47 -43.03 -22.16 -0.65
C CYS A 47 -41.54 -22.11 -1.07
N LEU A 48 -40.97 -23.23 -1.54
CA LEU A 48 -39.62 -23.32 -2.12
C LEU A 48 -39.57 -23.01 -3.62
N SER A 49 -40.72 -22.89 -4.29
CA SER A 49 -40.76 -22.47 -5.69
C SER A 49 -40.27 -21.02 -5.76
N GLY A 50 -39.25 -20.78 -6.59
CA GLY A 50 -38.62 -19.47 -6.66
C GLY A 50 -37.53 -19.20 -5.60
N ALA A 51 -37.17 -20.17 -4.75
CA ALA A 51 -36.18 -19.96 -3.68
C ALA A 51 -34.82 -19.49 -4.22
N ALA A 52 -34.36 -20.04 -5.35
CA ALA A 52 -33.11 -19.60 -6.00
C ALA A 52 -33.18 -18.13 -6.45
N GLN A 53 -34.31 -17.69 -7.01
CA GLN A 53 -34.55 -16.31 -7.39
C GLN A 53 -34.59 -15.39 -6.17
N ARG A 54 -35.24 -15.81 -5.08
CA ARG A 54 -35.31 -15.05 -3.82
C ARG A 54 -33.95 -14.94 -3.13
N ILE A 55 -33.16 -16.01 -3.09
CA ILE A 55 -31.79 -15.98 -2.57
C ILE A 55 -30.91 -15.09 -3.46
N SER A 56 -31.07 -15.15 -4.79
CA SER A 56 -30.38 -14.25 -5.69
C SER A 56 -30.80 -12.79 -5.48
N ALA A 57 -32.07 -12.51 -5.25
CA ALA A 57 -32.57 -11.17 -4.95
C ALA A 57 -32.00 -10.67 -3.63
N PHE A 58 -31.97 -11.52 -2.59
CA PHE A 58 -31.31 -11.22 -1.31
C PHE A 58 -29.85 -10.82 -1.49
N LEU A 59 -29.05 -11.63 -2.20
CA LEU A 59 -27.63 -11.33 -2.44
C LEU A 59 -27.40 -10.05 -3.25
N LYS A 60 -28.41 -9.59 -3.99
CA LYS A 60 -28.40 -8.32 -4.71
C LYS A 60 -28.91 -7.13 -3.86
N GLY A 61 -29.42 -7.38 -2.66
CA GLY A 61 -30.09 -6.38 -1.82
C GLY A 61 -31.51 -6.04 -2.31
N GLU A 62 -32.16 -6.93 -3.05
CA GLU A 62 -33.49 -6.73 -3.65
C GLU A 62 -34.61 -7.46 -2.88
N ALA A 63 -34.28 -8.32 -1.91
CA ALA A 63 -35.25 -9.08 -1.12
C ALA A 63 -35.50 -8.45 0.26
N SER A 64 -36.75 -8.41 0.69
CA SER A 64 -37.13 -7.91 2.00
C SER A 64 -36.80 -8.88 3.13
N GLN A 65 -36.60 -8.36 4.35
CA GLN A 65 -36.40 -9.16 5.56
C GLN A 65 -37.46 -10.27 5.74
N ARG A 66 -38.74 -9.96 5.45
CA ARG A 66 -39.84 -10.92 5.54
C ARG A 66 -39.71 -12.05 4.52
N GLU A 67 -39.25 -11.76 3.31
CA GLU A 67 -39.03 -12.78 2.29
C GLU A 67 -37.87 -13.71 2.66
N VAL A 68 -36.80 -13.17 3.25
CA VAL A 68 -35.65 -13.95 3.75
C VAL A 68 -36.08 -14.93 4.84
N LEU A 69 -36.81 -14.45 5.85
CA LEU A 69 -37.33 -15.29 6.93
C LEU A 69 -38.34 -16.32 6.42
N ALA A 70 -39.27 -15.92 5.55
CA ALA A 70 -40.26 -16.83 4.99
C ALA A 70 -39.62 -17.98 4.20
N VAL A 71 -38.51 -17.71 3.50
CA VAL A 71 -37.73 -18.75 2.81
C VAL A 71 -37.07 -19.69 3.83
N ALA A 72 -36.40 -19.16 4.86
CA ALA A 72 -35.76 -19.97 5.90
C ALA A 72 -36.75 -20.83 6.70
N ASP A 73 -37.89 -20.28 7.10
CA ASP A 73 -38.96 -20.99 7.81
C ASP A 73 -39.51 -22.12 6.95
N CYS A 74 -39.78 -21.84 5.67
CA CYS A 74 -40.22 -22.85 4.70
C CYS A 74 -39.20 -23.99 4.57
N PHE A 75 -37.90 -23.69 4.46
CA PHE A 75 -36.84 -24.70 4.42
C PHE A 75 -36.79 -25.53 5.71
N SER A 76 -36.83 -24.88 6.87
CA SER A 76 -36.77 -25.52 8.19
C SER A 76 -37.97 -26.45 8.42
N SER A 77 -39.19 -25.98 8.18
CA SER A 77 -40.42 -26.78 8.29
C SER A 77 -40.45 -27.94 7.30
N SER A 78 -39.91 -27.76 6.08
CA SER A 78 -39.83 -28.83 5.09
C SER A 78 -38.92 -29.97 5.54
N LEU A 79 -37.78 -29.66 6.19
CA LEU A 79 -36.89 -30.68 6.74
C LEU A 79 -37.50 -31.41 7.95
N GLN A 80 -38.22 -30.69 8.81
CA GLN A 80 -38.95 -31.30 9.93
C GLN A 80 -40.01 -32.27 9.41
N LEU A 81 -40.81 -31.84 8.43
CA LEU A 81 -41.83 -32.67 7.81
C LEU A 81 -41.23 -33.89 7.11
N PHE A 82 -40.10 -33.73 6.43
CA PHE A 82 -39.35 -34.85 5.85
C PHE A 82 -38.97 -35.85 6.94
N GLY A 83 -38.39 -35.38 8.05
CA GLY A 83 -38.07 -36.21 9.20
C GLY A 83 -39.29 -36.98 9.72
N GLU A 84 -40.42 -36.30 9.96
CA GLU A 84 -41.65 -36.91 10.51
C GLU A 84 -42.32 -37.91 9.57
N ARG A 85 -42.30 -37.63 8.26
CA ARG A 85 -43.14 -38.34 7.27
C ARG A 85 -42.38 -39.37 6.46
N THR A 86 -41.06 -39.34 6.46
CA THR A 86 -40.25 -40.37 5.83
C THR A 86 -39.71 -41.35 6.87
N ARG A 87 -39.51 -42.59 6.43
CA ARG A 87 -38.92 -43.67 7.23
C ARG A 87 -37.88 -44.36 6.35
N GLY A 88 -36.66 -44.49 6.86
CA GLY A 88 -35.66 -45.37 6.28
C GLY A 88 -36.00 -46.83 6.57
N ALA A 89 -35.13 -47.72 6.10
CA ALA A 89 -35.13 -49.11 6.52
C ALA A 89 -34.93 -49.23 8.05
N ASP A 90 -34.14 -48.33 8.62
CA ASP A 90 -34.05 -48.11 10.05
C ASP A 90 -34.93 -46.89 10.46
N PRO A 91 -35.72 -46.99 11.55
CA PRO A 91 -36.56 -45.88 11.98
C PRO A 91 -35.79 -44.64 12.46
N ASP A 92 -34.55 -44.79 12.90
CA ASP A 92 -33.79 -43.73 13.57
C ASP A 92 -32.83 -42.98 12.65
N PHE A 93 -32.50 -43.54 11.48
CA PHE A 93 -31.59 -42.93 10.52
C PHE A 93 -31.88 -43.28 9.06
N TYR A 94 -31.29 -42.50 8.16
CA TYR A 94 -31.29 -42.73 6.72
C TYR A 94 -29.87 -43.02 6.25
N THR A 95 -29.70 -44.04 5.43
CA THR A 95 -28.43 -44.31 4.75
C THR A 95 -28.25 -43.38 3.54
N PRO A 96 -27.01 -43.12 3.10
CA PRO A 96 -26.74 -42.33 1.91
C PRO A 96 -27.51 -42.85 0.67
N ASN A 97 -27.60 -44.16 0.48
CA ASN A 97 -28.29 -44.77 -0.66
C ASN A 97 -29.80 -44.56 -0.63
N GLU A 98 -30.41 -44.55 0.55
CA GLU A 98 -31.83 -44.22 0.71
C GLU A 98 -32.10 -42.76 0.38
N LEU A 99 -31.24 -41.85 0.85
CA LEU A 99 -31.32 -40.43 0.52
C LEU A 99 -31.18 -40.23 -0.99
N ARG A 100 -30.20 -40.87 -1.63
CA ARG A 100 -30.06 -40.87 -3.10
C ARG A 100 -31.33 -41.36 -3.78
N GLY A 101 -31.82 -42.54 -3.41
CA GLY A 101 -32.99 -43.13 -4.04
C GLY A 101 -34.24 -42.25 -3.91
N PHE A 102 -34.40 -41.60 -2.76
CA PHE A 102 -35.46 -40.62 -2.51
C PHE A 102 -35.31 -39.39 -3.42
N LEU A 103 -34.13 -38.76 -3.43
CA LEU A 103 -33.87 -37.55 -4.23
C LEU A 103 -33.96 -37.83 -5.73
N GLU A 104 -33.39 -38.92 -6.23
CA GLU A 104 -33.48 -39.27 -7.65
C GLU A 104 -34.92 -39.54 -8.09
N ARG A 105 -35.69 -40.26 -7.27
CA ARG A 105 -37.06 -40.65 -7.62
C ARG A 105 -38.02 -39.48 -7.66
N TYR A 106 -37.95 -38.60 -6.67
CA TYR A 106 -38.96 -37.56 -6.49
C TYR A 106 -38.50 -36.18 -6.95
N PHE A 107 -37.19 -35.93 -6.96
CA PHE A 107 -36.63 -34.59 -7.11
C PHE A 107 -35.88 -34.41 -8.43
N LEU A 108 -34.97 -35.33 -8.74
CA LEU A 108 -34.07 -35.19 -9.88
C LEU A 108 -34.59 -35.87 -11.16
N LYS A 109 -35.55 -36.80 -11.04
CA LYS A 109 -36.25 -37.55 -12.11
C LYS A 109 -35.33 -38.23 -13.13
N THR A 110 -34.64 -37.44 -13.95
CA THR A 110 -33.71 -37.87 -15.01
C THR A 110 -32.24 -37.78 -14.58
N THR A 111 -31.90 -36.95 -13.59
CA THR A 111 -30.51 -36.76 -13.14
C THR A 111 -30.16 -37.75 -12.03
N LYS A 112 -29.00 -38.38 -12.16
CA LYS A 112 -28.45 -39.35 -11.18
C LYS A 112 -27.42 -38.69 -10.27
N ILE A 113 -27.47 -38.99 -8.98
CA ILE A 113 -26.49 -38.52 -7.97
C ILE A 113 -25.33 -39.51 -7.95
N SER A 114 -24.13 -39.04 -8.25
CA SER A 114 -22.92 -39.89 -8.23
C SER A 114 -22.57 -40.38 -6.82
N ASP A 115 -21.75 -41.43 -6.73
CA ASP A 115 -21.13 -41.88 -5.48
C ASP A 115 -20.18 -40.84 -4.88
N GLY A 116 -19.52 -40.06 -5.73
CA GLY A 116 -18.67 -38.94 -5.30
C GLY A 116 -19.49 -37.85 -4.62
N LEU A 117 -20.55 -37.37 -5.28
CA LEU A 117 -21.40 -36.29 -4.77
C LEU A 117 -22.02 -36.66 -3.42
N LEU A 118 -22.57 -37.86 -3.32
CA LEU A 118 -23.22 -38.32 -2.10
C LEU A 118 -22.22 -38.45 -0.94
N ARG A 119 -21.01 -38.97 -1.21
CA ARG A 119 -19.95 -39.10 -0.20
C ARG A 119 -19.52 -37.74 0.33
N GLU A 120 -19.20 -36.80 -0.56
CA GLU A 120 -18.76 -35.47 -0.13
C GLU A 120 -19.89 -34.66 0.52
N ALA A 121 -21.15 -34.87 0.12
CA ALA A 121 -22.31 -34.30 0.82
C ALA A 121 -22.44 -34.85 2.26
N MET A 122 -22.21 -36.15 2.47
CA MET A 122 -22.22 -36.74 3.82
C MET A 122 -21.07 -36.25 4.69
N GLU A 123 -19.92 -35.96 4.11
CA GLU A 123 -18.75 -35.39 4.81
C GLU A 123 -19.01 -33.93 5.21
N LEU A 124 -19.55 -33.11 4.29
CA LEU A 124 -19.99 -31.76 4.62
C LEU A 124 -21.09 -31.77 5.70
N LYS A 125 -22.01 -32.74 5.62
CA LYS A 125 -23.04 -32.97 6.64
C LYS A 125 -22.42 -33.24 8.01
N CYS A 126 -21.39 -34.08 8.11
CA CYS A 126 -20.68 -34.32 9.35
C CYS A 126 -20.06 -33.03 9.91
N THR A 127 -19.48 -32.18 9.07
CA THR A 127 -18.97 -30.87 9.50
C THR A 127 -20.07 -29.96 10.04
N LEU A 128 -21.19 -29.84 9.32
CA LEU A 128 -22.26 -28.89 9.66
C LEU A 128 -23.14 -29.38 10.81
N LEU A 129 -23.40 -30.68 10.89
CA LEU A 129 -24.40 -31.30 11.76
C LEU A 129 -23.83 -32.38 12.69
N GLY A 130 -22.61 -32.87 12.49
CA GLY A 130 -22.00 -33.94 13.27
C GLY A 130 -22.38 -35.36 12.83
N GLY A 131 -22.07 -36.32 13.70
CA GLY A 131 -22.36 -37.76 13.52
C GLY A 131 -21.56 -38.43 12.40
N SER A 132 -22.09 -39.50 11.80
CA SER A 132 -21.31 -40.41 10.93
C SER A 132 -21.54 -40.15 9.43
N PRO A 133 -20.53 -40.29 8.55
CA PRO A 133 -20.71 -40.17 7.10
C PRO A 133 -21.61 -41.27 6.50
N GLU A 134 -21.87 -42.34 7.25
CA GLU A 134 -22.64 -43.50 6.76
C GLU A 134 -24.14 -43.41 7.04
N ARG A 135 -24.58 -42.40 7.79
CA ARG A 135 -26.00 -42.26 8.16
C ARG A 135 -26.38 -40.81 8.49
N LEU A 136 -27.64 -40.47 8.24
CA LEU A 136 -28.27 -39.22 8.63
C LEU A 136 -29.33 -39.51 9.70
N THR A 137 -29.11 -39.07 10.94
CA THR A 137 -30.08 -39.32 12.04
C THR A 137 -31.20 -38.29 12.08
N ARG A 138 -32.30 -38.60 12.78
CA ARG A 138 -33.38 -37.63 13.05
C ARG A 138 -32.88 -36.40 13.81
N ASP A 139 -31.96 -36.58 14.75
CA ASP A 139 -31.36 -35.46 15.48
C ASP A 139 -30.49 -34.58 14.56
N GLU A 140 -29.80 -35.17 13.57
CA GLU A 140 -29.08 -34.40 12.56
C GLU A 140 -30.03 -33.57 11.70
N LEU A 141 -31.18 -34.12 11.31
CA LEU A 141 -32.22 -33.36 10.59
C LEU A 141 -32.77 -32.19 11.43
N ALA A 142 -32.99 -32.39 12.73
CA ALA A 142 -33.40 -31.32 13.63
C ALA A 142 -32.32 -30.22 13.72
N ARG A 143 -31.04 -30.60 13.82
CA ARG A 143 -29.92 -29.63 13.79
C ARG A 143 -29.83 -28.89 12.45
N ALA A 144 -30.12 -29.54 11.33
CA ALA A 144 -30.17 -28.89 10.03
C ALA A 144 -31.26 -27.81 9.97
N ALA A 145 -32.46 -28.14 10.47
CA ALA A 145 -33.58 -27.21 10.55
C ALA A 145 -33.25 -26.00 11.45
N ASP A 146 -32.56 -26.22 12.57
CA ASP A 146 -32.06 -25.16 13.45
C ASP A 146 -31.00 -24.29 12.77
N LEU A 147 -30.04 -24.91 12.08
CA LEU A 147 -28.99 -24.20 11.35
C LEU A 147 -29.59 -23.28 10.27
N ILE A 148 -30.58 -23.77 9.51
CA ILE A 148 -31.29 -22.97 8.50
C ILE A 148 -32.02 -21.78 9.14
N ARG A 149 -32.65 -21.97 10.29
CA ARG A 149 -33.30 -20.87 11.02
C ARG A 149 -32.28 -19.82 11.45
N ILE A 150 -31.13 -20.24 11.99
CA ILE A 150 -30.03 -19.32 12.34
C ILE A 150 -29.56 -18.55 11.10
N PHE A 151 -29.35 -19.22 9.96
CA PHE A 151 -29.01 -18.55 8.71
C PHE A 151 -30.07 -17.52 8.29
N GLY A 152 -31.36 -17.86 8.39
CA GLY A 152 -32.46 -16.94 8.09
C GLY A 152 -32.46 -15.71 8.97
N GLU A 153 -32.29 -15.89 10.28
CA GLU A 153 -32.22 -14.81 11.27
C GLU A 153 -31.03 -13.88 11.03
N GLU A 154 -29.84 -14.42 10.76
CA GLU A 154 -28.66 -13.62 10.49
C GLU A 154 -28.68 -12.97 9.10
N ALA A 155 -29.22 -13.65 8.09
CA ALA A 155 -29.44 -13.08 6.76
C ALA A 155 -30.43 -11.90 6.82
N ALA A 156 -31.50 -12.03 7.60
CA ALA A 156 -32.47 -10.97 7.85
C ALA A 156 -31.83 -9.73 8.53
N LYS A 157 -30.83 -9.93 9.40
CA LYS A 157 -30.06 -8.81 9.99
C LYS A 157 -29.09 -8.16 9.00
N LEU A 158 -28.59 -8.93 8.04
CA LEU A 158 -27.67 -8.44 7.00
C LEU A 158 -28.36 -7.71 5.85
N GLU A 159 -29.64 -7.98 5.63
CA GLU A 159 -30.45 -7.43 4.53
C GLU A 159 -30.29 -5.90 4.33
N PRO A 160 -30.35 -5.06 5.38
CA PRO A 160 -30.21 -3.60 5.23
C PRO A 160 -28.84 -3.13 4.70
N HIS A 161 -27.85 -4.01 4.69
CA HIS A 161 -26.46 -3.72 4.31
C HIS A 161 -26.05 -4.33 2.97
N LEU A 162 -26.91 -5.11 2.33
CA LEU A 162 -26.59 -5.75 1.06
C LEU A 162 -26.57 -4.74 -0.10
N PRO A 163 -25.71 -4.95 -1.12
CA PRO A 163 -25.01 -6.19 -1.46
C PRO A 163 -23.61 -6.38 -0.86
N LEU A 164 -23.18 -5.60 0.15
CA LEU A 164 -21.85 -5.69 0.79
C LEU A 164 -20.68 -5.75 -0.24
N THR A 165 -20.75 -4.94 -1.29
CA THR A 165 -19.72 -4.90 -2.35
C THR A 165 -18.80 -3.69 -2.18
N PRO A 166 -17.57 -3.70 -2.73
CA PRO A 166 -16.72 -2.50 -2.78
C PRO A 166 -17.42 -1.31 -3.43
N THR A 167 -18.21 -1.55 -4.49
CA THR A 167 -18.99 -0.52 -5.17
C THR A 167 -20.08 0.05 -4.29
N TRP A 168 -20.76 -0.79 -3.49
CA TRP A 168 -21.73 -0.33 -2.50
C TRP A 168 -21.03 0.47 -1.40
N ALA A 169 -19.90 -0.02 -0.85
CA ALA A 169 -19.19 0.66 0.23
C ALA A 169 -18.71 2.06 -0.17
N ARG A 170 -18.34 2.27 -1.45
CA ARG A 170 -18.00 3.60 -2.00
C ARG A 170 -19.13 4.61 -1.92
N THR A 171 -20.39 4.17 -1.98
CA THR A 171 -21.55 5.07 -1.96
C THR A 171 -22.16 5.22 -0.57
N GLN A 172 -21.64 4.53 0.44
CA GLN A 172 -22.16 4.57 1.80
C GLN A 172 -21.34 5.51 2.70
N ASN A 173 -21.98 5.99 3.77
CA ASN A 173 -21.28 6.69 4.86
C ASN A 173 -20.53 5.69 5.77
N ALA A 174 -19.60 6.20 6.58
CA ALA A 174 -18.68 5.37 7.37
C ALA A 174 -19.40 4.50 8.40
N THR A 175 -20.43 5.05 9.05
CA THR A 175 -21.25 4.36 10.04
C THR A 175 -21.96 3.16 9.41
N SER A 176 -22.58 3.34 8.24
CA SER A 176 -23.28 2.26 7.53
C SER A 176 -22.35 1.12 7.12
N VAL A 177 -21.11 1.41 6.72
CA VAL A 177 -20.10 0.39 6.43
C VAL A 177 -19.61 -0.31 7.70
N ASP A 178 -19.49 0.42 8.81
CA ASP A 178 -19.09 -0.15 10.10
C ASP A 178 -20.19 -1.04 10.70
N ASP A 179 -21.46 -0.64 10.58
CA ASP A 179 -22.62 -1.44 10.96
C ASP A 179 -22.70 -2.72 10.13
N ALA A 180 -22.50 -2.61 8.81
CA ALA A 180 -22.45 -3.74 7.91
C ALA A 180 -21.33 -4.74 8.27
N ALA A 181 -20.14 -4.24 8.58
CA ALA A 181 -19.02 -5.07 9.01
C ALA A 181 -19.32 -5.79 10.33
N ARG A 182 -19.93 -5.10 11.31
CA ARG A 182 -20.37 -5.69 12.59
C ARG A 182 -21.47 -6.74 12.39
N ALA A 183 -22.46 -6.46 11.55
CA ALA A 183 -23.53 -7.40 11.23
C ALA A 183 -22.99 -8.66 10.56
N LEU A 184 -22.00 -8.52 9.65
CA LEU A 184 -21.33 -9.64 9.01
C LEU A 184 -20.52 -10.47 10.00
N GLU A 185 -19.79 -9.84 10.91
CA GLU A 185 -19.06 -10.53 11.98
C GLU A 185 -20.00 -11.29 12.92
N SER A 186 -21.10 -10.67 13.35
CA SER A 186 -22.14 -11.30 14.18
C SER A 186 -22.73 -12.53 13.48
N ALA A 187 -23.12 -12.40 12.21
CA ALA A 187 -23.65 -13.49 11.41
C ALA A 187 -22.65 -14.65 11.31
N ALA A 188 -21.39 -14.33 10.97
CA ALA A 188 -20.32 -15.30 10.90
C ALA A 188 -20.11 -16.02 12.24
N GLN A 189 -20.16 -15.29 13.37
CA GLN A 189 -20.01 -15.87 14.70
C GLN A 189 -21.16 -16.83 15.05
N ALA A 190 -22.41 -16.43 14.79
CA ALA A 190 -23.59 -17.24 15.09
C ALA A 190 -23.58 -18.57 14.32
N ILE A 191 -23.31 -18.50 13.01
CA ILE A 191 -23.18 -19.67 12.13
C ILE A 191 -22.02 -20.56 12.62
N ALA A 192 -20.85 -19.95 12.87
CA ALA A 192 -19.67 -20.70 13.25
C ALA A 192 -19.80 -21.44 14.58
N ARG A 193 -20.48 -20.84 15.58
CA ARG A 193 -20.74 -21.49 16.87
C ARG A 193 -21.61 -22.73 16.70
N HIS A 194 -22.52 -22.74 15.74
CA HIS A 194 -23.32 -23.94 15.45
C HIS A 194 -22.44 -25.04 14.85
N ILE A 195 -21.65 -24.71 13.82
CA ILE A 195 -20.76 -25.65 13.14
C ILE A 195 -19.70 -26.20 14.13
N GLN A 196 -19.12 -25.35 14.97
CA GLN A 196 -18.09 -25.74 15.92
C GLN A 196 -18.57 -26.78 16.96
N LYS A 197 -19.87 -26.79 17.30
CA LYS A 197 -20.43 -27.79 18.23
C LYS A 197 -20.30 -29.22 17.74
N THR A 198 -20.15 -29.42 16.43
CA THR A 198 -19.99 -30.77 15.86
C THR A 198 -18.60 -31.34 16.16
N GLY A 199 -17.59 -30.48 16.30
CA GLY A 199 -16.20 -30.88 16.46
C GLY A 199 -15.58 -31.52 15.20
N TYR A 200 -16.33 -31.65 14.10
CA TYR A 200 -15.85 -32.31 12.89
C TYR A 200 -14.95 -31.37 12.07
N PRO A 201 -13.72 -31.80 11.72
CA PRO A 201 -12.87 -31.03 10.82
C PRO A 201 -13.43 -31.07 9.39
N TYR A 202 -13.02 -30.11 8.57
CA TYR A 202 -13.34 -30.10 7.14
C TYR A 202 -12.08 -29.80 6.31
N LEU A 203 -12.00 -30.39 5.13
CA LEU A 203 -10.89 -30.21 4.21
C LEU A 203 -11.35 -29.39 2.99
N PHE A 204 -10.61 -28.34 2.63
CA PHE A 204 -10.87 -27.57 1.43
C PHE A 204 -10.74 -28.43 0.17
N SER A 205 -9.81 -29.38 0.13
CA SER A 205 -9.73 -30.38 -0.94
C SER A 205 -11.03 -31.15 -1.18
N ARG A 206 -11.77 -31.49 -0.12
CA ARG A 206 -13.09 -32.14 -0.24
C ARG A 206 -14.16 -31.20 -0.79
N PHE A 207 -14.06 -29.91 -0.47
CA PHE A 207 -14.93 -28.91 -1.09
C PHE A 207 -14.74 -28.84 -2.59
N ASP A 208 -13.51 -28.98 -3.08
CA ASP A 208 -13.23 -28.99 -4.52
C ASP A 208 -13.90 -30.17 -5.21
N VAL A 209 -13.76 -31.37 -4.62
CA VAL A 209 -14.42 -32.58 -5.12
C VAL A 209 -15.94 -32.41 -5.11
N LEU A 210 -16.51 -31.87 -4.02
CA LEU A 210 -17.94 -31.60 -3.91
C LEU A 210 -18.41 -30.64 -5.02
N ARG A 211 -17.66 -29.57 -5.26
CA ARG A 211 -17.94 -28.60 -6.34
C ARG A 211 -17.91 -29.28 -7.72
N GLU A 212 -16.87 -30.05 -8.02
CA GLU A 212 -16.74 -30.76 -9.30
C GLU A 212 -17.91 -31.72 -9.53
N GLU A 213 -18.32 -32.45 -8.50
CA GLU A 213 -19.46 -33.36 -8.57
C GLU A 213 -20.79 -32.62 -8.74
N ILE A 214 -20.95 -31.46 -8.11
CA ILE A 214 -22.11 -30.57 -8.33
C ILE A 214 -22.11 -30.02 -9.77
N GLU A 215 -20.96 -29.63 -10.31
CA GLU A 215 -20.85 -29.14 -11.69
C GLU A 215 -21.21 -30.21 -12.71
N LYS A 216 -20.80 -31.47 -12.49
CA LYS A 216 -21.21 -32.62 -13.31
C LYS A 216 -22.73 -32.85 -13.27
N LEU A 217 -23.38 -32.56 -12.13
CA LEU A 217 -24.83 -32.69 -11.99
C LEU A 217 -25.60 -31.56 -12.72
N LEU A 218 -24.99 -30.39 -12.88
CA LEU A 218 -25.62 -29.15 -13.34
C LEU A 218 -25.31 -28.78 -14.80
N THR A 219 -24.94 -29.77 -15.64
CA THR A 219 -24.40 -29.64 -17.01
C THR A 219 -25.09 -28.66 -17.98
N ASP A 220 -26.32 -28.21 -17.72
CA ASP A 220 -27.07 -27.25 -18.55
C ASP A 220 -27.19 -25.81 -17.97
N SER A 221 -26.68 -25.56 -16.76
CA SER A 221 -26.75 -24.23 -16.12
C SER A 221 -25.39 -23.53 -16.17
N ASP A 222 -25.41 -22.21 -16.36
CA ASP A 222 -24.28 -21.28 -16.52
C ASP A 222 -23.11 -21.57 -15.53
N SER A 223 -22.25 -22.52 -15.92
CA SER A 223 -21.18 -23.14 -15.11
C SER A 223 -20.09 -22.16 -14.70
N GLY A 224 -20.12 -20.94 -15.26
CA GLY A 224 -19.16 -19.89 -14.99
C GLY A 224 -19.14 -19.43 -13.53
N THR A 225 -20.18 -19.65 -12.72
CA THR A 225 -20.18 -19.18 -11.33
C THR A 225 -19.47 -20.13 -10.35
N LEU A 226 -19.68 -21.45 -10.51
CA LEU A 226 -19.06 -22.47 -9.65
C LEU A 226 -17.58 -22.68 -10.00
N GLY A 227 -17.25 -22.72 -11.30
CA GLY A 227 -15.86 -22.84 -11.74
C GLY A 227 -14.99 -21.69 -11.21
N ARG A 228 -15.54 -20.46 -11.14
CA ARG A 228 -14.86 -19.30 -10.54
C ARG A 228 -14.50 -19.50 -9.08
N PHE A 229 -15.21 -20.35 -8.33
CA PHE A 229 -14.88 -20.64 -6.93
C PHE A 229 -13.76 -21.66 -6.81
N GLY A 230 -13.75 -22.71 -7.65
CA GLY A 230 -12.68 -23.71 -7.68
C GLY A 230 -11.31 -23.07 -7.88
N ASP A 231 -11.22 -22.16 -8.85
CA ASP A 231 -10.02 -21.37 -9.10
C ASP A 231 -9.52 -20.52 -7.91
N ARG A 232 -10.35 -20.35 -6.87
CA ARG A 232 -10.08 -19.51 -5.70
C ARG A 232 -9.82 -20.30 -4.43
N LEU A 233 -9.95 -21.61 -4.50
CA LEU A 233 -9.64 -22.48 -3.39
C LEU A 233 -8.19 -22.34 -2.91
N PRO A 234 -7.16 -22.15 -3.78
CA PRO A 234 -5.80 -21.86 -3.30
C PRO A 234 -5.74 -20.59 -2.46
N LEU A 235 -6.48 -19.55 -2.83
CA LEU A 235 -6.56 -18.30 -2.07
C LEU A 235 -7.27 -18.52 -0.74
N ALA A 236 -8.38 -19.27 -0.71
CA ALA A 236 -9.08 -19.60 0.53
C ALA A 236 -8.18 -20.39 1.50
N ARG A 237 -7.40 -21.35 1.00
CA ARG A 237 -6.41 -22.11 1.79
C ARG A 237 -5.31 -21.21 2.35
N ALA A 238 -4.71 -20.36 1.51
CA ALA A 238 -3.66 -19.44 1.93
C ALA A 238 -4.18 -18.43 2.96
N VAL A 239 -5.38 -17.89 2.75
CA VAL A 239 -6.06 -17.01 3.71
C VAL A 239 -6.35 -17.75 5.03
N LYS A 240 -6.89 -18.98 4.99
CA LYS A 240 -7.11 -19.76 6.21
C LYS A 240 -5.82 -19.98 6.98
N SER A 241 -4.77 -20.40 6.27
CA SER A 241 -3.46 -20.65 6.85
C SER A 241 -2.91 -19.40 7.52
N LEU A 242 -2.95 -18.27 6.80
CA LEU A 242 -2.49 -16.97 7.28
C LEU A 242 -3.30 -16.41 8.45
N LEU A 243 -4.62 -16.62 8.50
CA LEU A 243 -5.54 -15.97 9.46
C LEU A 243 -5.83 -16.78 10.72
N VAL A 244 -5.75 -18.11 10.61
CA VAL A 244 -6.12 -19.04 11.68
C VAL A 244 -4.91 -19.84 12.12
N GLY A 245 -4.16 -20.38 11.16
CA GLY A 245 -2.99 -21.22 11.40
C GLY A 245 -2.93 -22.41 10.43
N PRO A 246 -1.74 -23.00 10.25
CA PRO A 246 -1.56 -24.22 9.47
C PRO A 246 -2.22 -25.43 10.15
N GLU A 247 -2.63 -26.47 9.42
CA GLU A 247 -2.53 -26.63 7.96
C GLU A 247 -3.62 -25.85 7.21
N GLY A 248 -3.27 -25.21 6.10
CA GLY A 248 -4.18 -24.38 5.31
C GLY A 248 -5.34 -25.13 4.64
N ASP A 249 -5.19 -26.44 4.35
CA ASP A 249 -6.26 -27.24 3.74
C ASP A 249 -7.32 -27.71 4.75
N ARG A 250 -7.02 -27.70 6.05
CA ARG A 250 -7.90 -28.27 7.08
C ARG A 250 -8.44 -27.20 8.01
N ILE A 251 -9.75 -27.08 8.13
CA ILE A 251 -10.41 -26.33 9.22
C ILE A 251 -10.69 -27.32 10.35
N GLY A 252 -10.01 -27.16 11.49
CA GLY A 252 -10.29 -27.95 12.68
C GLY A 252 -11.70 -27.68 13.22
N GLY A 253 -12.33 -28.67 13.85
CA GLY A 253 -13.68 -28.50 14.40
C GLY A 253 -13.79 -27.33 15.40
N HIS A 254 -12.72 -27.05 16.15
CA HIS A 254 -12.63 -25.94 17.09
C HIS A 254 -12.23 -24.60 16.45
N GLU A 255 -11.87 -24.60 15.17
CA GLU A 255 -11.37 -23.42 14.45
C GLU A 255 -12.49 -22.64 13.75
N TRP A 256 -13.69 -23.20 13.59
CA TRP A 256 -14.77 -22.60 12.81
C TRP A 256 -15.13 -21.18 13.26
N VAL A 257 -15.23 -20.93 14.58
CA VAL A 257 -15.50 -19.58 15.11
C VAL A 257 -14.39 -18.62 14.74
N SER A 258 -13.12 -18.99 14.94
CA SER A 258 -11.98 -18.14 14.58
C SER A 258 -11.90 -17.90 13.07
N PHE A 259 -12.11 -18.93 12.26
CA PHE A 259 -12.03 -18.85 10.80
C PHE A 259 -13.09 -17.90 10.22
N LEU A 260 -14.37 -18.11 10.54
CA LEU A 260 -15.45 -17.31 9.96
C LEU A 260 -15.46 -15.88 10.51
N THR A 261 -15.22 -15.68 11.81
CA THR A 261 -15.22 -14.31 12.39
C THR A 261 -14.02 -13.50 11.93
N THR A 262 -12.80 -14.07 11.89
CA THR A 262 -11.63 -13.36 11.38
C THR A 262 -11.77 -13.07 9.88
N SER A 263 -12.31 -13.99 9.08
CA SER A 263 -12.59 -13.75 7.66
C SER A 263 -13.60 -12.61 7.46
N ALA A 264 -14.68 -12.59 8.25
CA ALA A 264 -15.67 -11.52 8.23
C ALA A 264 -15.07 -10.15 8.62
N ARG A 265 -14.22 -10.10 9.65
CA ARG A 265 -13.52 -8.88 10.07
C ARG A 265 -12.57 -8.35 9.01
N TRP A 266 -11.78 -9.21 8.35
CA TRP A 266 -10.94 -8.80 7.21
C TRP A 266 -11.76 -8.30 6.03
N TYR A 267 -12.88 -8.94 5.72
CA TYR A 267 -13.79 -8.43 4.69
C TYR A 267 -14.39 -7.08 5.08
N GLY A 268 -14.74 -6.89 6.35
CA GLY A 268 -15.15 -5.61 6.90
C GLY A 268 -14.09 -4.51 6.68
N ILE A 269 -12.83 -4.79 7.01
CA ILE A 269 -11.69 -3.89 6.73
C ILE A 269 -11.59 -3.56 5.24
N PHE A 270 -11.74 -4.55 4.36
CA PHE A 270 -11.74 -4.35 2.91
C PHE A 270 -12.89 -3.44 2.44
N LEU A 271 -14.09 -3.59 3.00
CA LEU A 271 -15.22 -2.68 2.72
C LEU A 271 -14.92 -1.25 3.21
N LYS A 272 -14.40 -1.11 4.44
CA LYS A 272 -13.99 0.19 5.00
C LYS A 272 -12.93 0.87 4.13
N ALA A 273 -11.93 0.14 3.64
CA ALA A 273 -10.89 0.65 2.75
C ALA A 273 -11.43 1.00 1.35
N SER A 274 -12.40 0.24 0.86
CA SER A 274 -13.05 0.51 -0.43
C SER A 274 -13.83 1.83 -0.44
N GLN A 275 -14.15 2.39 0.73
CA GLN A 275 -14.88 3.63 0.89
C GLN A 275 -14.04 4.89 0.58
N PHE A 276 -12.71 4.81 0.58
CA PHE A 276 -11.85 5.99 0.42
C PHE A 276 -12.08 6.78 -0.88
N PRO A 277 -12.15 6.12 -2.05
CA PRO A 277 -12.43 6.83 -3.29
C PRO A 277 -13.81 7.49 -3.23
N GLY A 278 -13.85 8.82 -3.06
CA GLY A 278 -15.06 9.64 -3.17
C GLY A 278 -15.67 10.15 -1.86
N ASN A 279 -15.31 9.60 -0.69
CA ASN A 279 -15.92 10.02 0.59
C ASN A 279 -15.06 10.92 1.47
N TYR A 280 -13.75 10.99 1.21
CA TYR A 280 -12.81 11.76 2.00
C TYR A 280 -11.97 12.65 1.10
N PRO A 281 -11.83 13.96 1.40
CA PRO A 281 -10.97 14.86 0.62
C PRO A 281 -9.50 14.44 0.62
N SER A 282 -9.04 13.91 1.75
CA SER A 282 -7.67 13.40 1.92
C SER A 282 -7.66 12.20 2.86
N PRO A 283 -6.95 11.11 2.53
CA PRO A 283 -6.74 10.01 3.47
C PRO A 283 -5.78 10.36 4.61
N PHE A 284 -5.05 11.48 4.50
CA PHE A 284 -3.99 11.84 5.43
C PHE A 284 -4.35 13.01 6.36
N ALA A 285 -5.57 13.57 6.28
CA ALA A 285 -6.01 14.66 7.16
C ALA A 285 -7.46 14.48 7.62
N GLY A 286 -7.81 15.09 8.75
CA GLY A 286 -9.18 15.17 9.27
C GLY A 286 -9.88 13.81 9.39
N ALA A 287 -11.15 13.74 8.93
CA ALA A 287 -11.95 12.51 9.02
C ALA A 287 -11.39 11.34 8.19
N GLY A 288 -10.69 11.63 7.08
CA GLY A 288 -10.06 10.59 6.26
C GLY A 288 -8.86 9.96 6.96
N ARG A 289 -8.06 10.76 7.67
CA ARG A 289 -6.99 10.27 8.56
C ARG A 289 -7.55 9.34 9.64
N GLU A 290 -8.57 9.78 10.36
CA GLU A 290 -9.18 8.95 11.41
C GLU A 290 -9.66 7.60 10.87
N ARG A 291 -10.24 7.63 9.66
CA ARG A 291 -10.68 6.43 8.98
C ARG A 291 -9.51 5.51 8.64
N ILE A 292 -8.43 6.03 8.05
CA ILE A 292 -7.31 5.19 7.60
C ILE A 292 -6.53 4.64 8.79
N SER A 293 -6.33 5.47 9.83
CA SER A 293 -5.69 5.04 11.07
C SER A 293 -6.47 3.90 11.71
N ARG A 294 -7.81 4.00 11.79
CA ARG A 294 -8.64 2.93 12.35
C ARG A 294 -8.53 1.64 11.52
N ILE A 295 -8.57 1.74 10.20
CA ILE A 295 -8.43 0.58 9.30
C ILE A 295 -7.06 -0.08 9.46
N LEU A 296 -6.00 0.71 9.54
CA LEU A 296 -4.64 0.23 9.73
C LEU A 296 -4.48 -0.47 11.09
N LEU A 297 -4.97 0.15 12.17
CA LEU A 297 -4.92 -0.42 13.52
C LEU A 297 -5.79 -1.69 13.64
N ASP A 298 -7.00 -1.69 13.08
CA ASP A 298 -7.86 -2.89 13.01
C ASP A 298 -7.14 -4.03 12.25
N SER A 299 -6.43 -3.69 11.16
CA SER A 299 -5.68 -4.66 10.36
C SER A 299 -4.51 -5.25 11.14
N LEU A 300 -3.72 -4.40 11.79
CA LEU A 300 -2.57 -4.83 12.60
C LEU A 300 -3.02 -5.67 13.80
N ALA A 301 -4.14 -5.32 14.44
CA ALA A 301 -4.72 -6.12 15.52
C ALA A 301 -5.15 -7.51 15.03
N LEU A 302 -5.70 -7.63 13.81
CA LEU A 302 -6.02 -8.93 13.22
C LEU A 302 -4.77 -9.75 12.85
N ILE A 303 -3.69 -9.10 12.40
CA ILE A 303 -2.41 -9.78 12.15
C ILE A 303 -1.81 -10.26 13.48
N GLU A 304 -1.87 -9.46 14.53
CA GLU A 304 -1.41 -9.84 15.87
C GLU A 304 -2.22 -11.03 16.42
N GLU A 305 -3.55 -10.96 16.32
CA GLU A 305 -4.43 -12.06 16.72
C GLU A 305 -4.12 -13.33 15.94
N SER A 306 -3.89 -13.24 14.63
CA SER A 306 -3.49 -14.39 13.83
C SER A 306 -2.12 -14.94 14.28
N ALA A 307 -1.13 -14.07 14.49
CA ALA A 307 0.18 -14.48 14.99
C ALA A 307 0.05 -15.25 16.31
N SER A 308 -0.84 -14.82 17.22
CA SER A 308 -1.07 -15.49 18.51
C SER A 308 -1.60 -16.93 18.39
N ARG A 309 -2.28 -17.26 17.28
CA ARG A 309 -2.81 -18.60 17.00
C ARG A 309 -1.78 -19.52 16.34
N HIS A 310 -0.73 -18.95 15.76
CA HIS A 310 0.33 -19.72 15.10
C HIS A 310 1.34 -20.31 16.10
N PRO A 311 1.96 -21.47 15.79
CA PRO A 311 3.06 -22.01 16.57
C PRO A 311 4.19 -20.98 16.77
N GLY A 312 4.61 -20.80 18.03
CA GLY A 312 5.67 -19.84 18.37
C GLY A 312 5.24 -18.37 18.33
N ARG A 313 3.95 -18.07 18.16
CA ARG A 313 3.39 -16.71 18.03
C ARG A 313 3.95 -15.94 16.83
N VAL A 314 4.20 -16.65 15.73
CA VAL A 314 4.77 -16.10 14.49
C VAL A 314 4.00 -16.64 13.31
N ILE A 315 3.55 -15.76 12.43
CA ILE A 315 3.02 -16.16 11.12
C ILE A 315 4.22 -16.35 10.18
N PRO A 316 4.57 -17.57 9.75
CA PRO A 316 5.74 -17.81 8.91
C PRO A 316 5.68 -17.02 7.59
N PHE A 317 6.84 -16.63 7.05
CA PHE A 317 6.88 -15.92 5.76
C PHE A 317 6.29 -16.75 4.62
N GLU A 318 6.41 -18.07 4.72
CA GLU A 318 5.86 -19.04 3.76
C GLU A 318 4.34 -18.88 3.59
N GLU A 319 3.61 -18.50 4.65
CA GLU A 319 2.16 -18.28 4.59
C GLU A 319 1.80 -17.01 3.79
N PHE A 320 2.62 -15.96 3.90
CA PHE A 320 2.46 -14.75 3.09
C PHE A 320 2.86 -14.99 1.64
N GLU A 321 3.90 -15.80 1.40
CA GLU A 321 4.30 -16.20 0.05
C GLU A 321 3.20 -17.02 -0.64
N ALA A 322 2.58 -17.95 0.09
CA ALA A 322 1.42 -18.71 -0.38
C ALA A 322 0.22 -17.80 -0.70
N LEU A 323 -0.02 -16.76 0.11
CA LEU A 323 -1.04 -15.76 -0.19
C LEU A 323 -0.73 -14.99 -1.48
N ILE A 324 0.52 -14.52 -1.65
CA ILE A 324 0.95 -13.80 -2.86
C ILE A 324 0.78 -14.67 -4.11
N ASP A 325 1.13 -15.96 -4.01
CA ASP A 325 1.00 -16.91 -5.11
C ASP A 325 -0.46 -17.19 -5.46
N ALA A 326 -1.35 -17.16 -4.47
CA ALA A 326 -2.76 -17.44 -4.66
C ALA A 326 -3.62 -16.25 -5.16
N ILE A 327 -3.15 -15.01 -5.00
CA ILE A 327 -3.80 -13.81 -5.58
C ILE A 327 -3.64 -13.87 -7.10
N ARG A 328 -4.66 -13.55 -7.90
CA ARG A 328 -4.50 -13.53 -9.37
C ARG A 328 -3.75 -12.28 -9.82
N ASP A 329 -3.06 -12.36 -10.95
CA ASP A 329 -2.32 -11.24 -11.54
C ASP A 329 -3.18 -9.99 -11.75
N SER A 330 -4.45 -10.18 -12.16
CA SER A 330 -5.43 -9.11 -12.38
C SER A 330 -5.96 -8.45 -11.10
N GLU A 331 -5.61 -8.97 -9.93
CA GLU A 331 -6.16 -8.53 -8.64
C GLU A 331 -5.15 -7.79 -7.77
N LEU A 332 -3.91 -7.73 -8.20
CA LEU A 332 -2.95 -6.85 -7.56
C LEU A 332 -3.49 -5.42 -7.65
N PRO A 333 -3.51 -4.67 -6.53
CA PRO A 333 -4.16 -3.36 -6.44
C PRO A 333 -3.38 -2.23 -7.16
N ILE A 334 -2.63 -2.57 -8.20
CA ILE A 334 -1.80 -1.65 -8.97
C ILE A 334 -2.39 -1.58 -10.38
N SER A 335 -2.98 -0.43 -10.68
CA SER A 335 -3.57 -0.15 -11.99
C SER A 335 -2.51 -0.22 -13.10
N GLY A 336 -2.90 -0.74 -14.26
CA GLY A 336 -2.05 -0.75 -15.46
C GLY A 336 -0.97 -1.83 -15.52
N LEU A 337 -0.96 -2.81 -14.60
CA LEU A 337 -0.05 -3.96 -14.70
C LEU A 337 -0.50 -4.93 -15.80
N THR A 338 0.36 -5.17 -16.78
CA THR A 338 0.25 -6.32 -17.69
C THR A 338 0.48 -7.63 -16.92
N PRO A 339 -0.06 -8.78 -17.36
CA PRO A 339 0.13 -10.06 -16.68
C PRO A 339 1.60 -10.40 -16.36
N ASP A 340 2.52 -10.19 -17.31
CA ASP A 340 3.95 -10.44 -17.09
C ASP A 340 4.54 -9.60 -15.96
N ARG A 341 4.12 -8.33 -15.85
CA ARG A 341 4.55 -7.44 -14.78
C ARG A 341 3.97 -7.84 -13.44
N ALA A 342 2.72 -8.26 -13.40
CA ALA A 342 2.10 -8.80 -12.19
C ALA A 342 2.87 -10.04 -11.70
N ARG A 343 3.27 -10.95 -12.59
CA ARG A 343 4.11 -12.11 -12.24
C ARG A 343 5.47 -11.70 -11.69
N ASN A 344 6.18 -10.81 -12.38
CA ASN A 344 7.47 -10.31 -11.91
C ASN A 344 7.38 -9.59 -10.56
N LEU A 345 6.31 -8.82 -10.37
CA LEU A 345 6.04 -8.14 -9.10
C LEU A 345 5.79 -9.14 -7.97
N LYS A 346 5.05 -10.23 -8.18
CA LYS A 346 4.88 -11.27 -7.15
C LYS A 346 6.21 -11.89 -6.75
N VAL A 347 7.06 -12.23 -7.72
CA VAL A 347 8.41 -12.77 -7.45
C VAL A 347 9.24 -11.77 -6.64
N ALA A 348 9.23 -10.49 -7.04
CA ALA A 348 9.92 -9.42 -6.33
C ALA A 348 9.37 -9.21 -4.90
N LEU A 349 8.05 -9.22 -4.73
CA LEU A 349 7.40 -9.11 -3.42
C LEU A 349 7.86 -10.23 -2.50
N LYS A 350 7.82 -11.50 -2.95
CA LYS A 350 8.26 -12.64 -2.12
C LYS A 350 9.73 -12.52 -1.70
N LYS A 351 10.61 -12.14 -2.63
CA LYS A 351 12.03 -11.91 -2.33
C LYS A 351 12.24 -10.80 -1.30
N TYR A 352 11.41 -9.77 -1.36
CA TYR A 352 11.49 -8.57 -0.52
C TYR A 352 10.90 -8.74 0.89
N LEU A 353 9.79 -9.47 1.03
CA LEU A 353 9.07 -9.58 2.31
C LEU A 353 10.03 -9.97 3.45
N ARG A 354 10.85 -11.00 3.24
CA ARG A 354 11.74 -11.53 4.28
C ARG A 354 12.77 -10.51 4.78
N PRO A 355 13.66 -9.95 3.94
CA PRO A 355 14.69 -9.01 4.40
C PRO A 355 14.07 -7.73 4.95
N LEU A 356 13.06 -7.17 4.28
CA LEU A 356 12.39 -5.96 4.77
C LEU A 356 11.82 -6.17 6.16
N PHE A 357 10.95 -7.17 6.35
CA PHE A 357 10.26 -7.33 7.63
C PHE A 357 11.22 -7.69 8.75
N ARG A 358 12.28 -8.45 8.48
CA ARG A 358 13.36 -8.69 9.48
C ARG A 358 14.03 -7.41 9.93
N LYS A 359 14.20 -6.42 9.04
CA LYS A 359 14.80 -5.12 9.36
C LYS A 359 13.79 -4.18 10.00
N VAL A 360 12.61 -4.02 9.41
CA VAL A 360 11.51 -3.17 9.93
C VAL A 360 11.04 -3.62 11.30
N PHE A 361 11.07 -4.92 11.61
CA PHE A 361 10.84 -5.44 12.96
C PHE A 361 12.00 -5.17 13.93
N GLY A 362 12.86 -4.21 13.65
CA GLY A 362 13.79 -3.66 14.62
C GLY A 362 15.21 -4.25 14.56
N PRO A 363 16.14 -3.57 15.23
CA PRO A 363 17.56 -3.86 15.11
C PRO A 363 17.99 -5.07 15.95
N GLU A 364 17.14 -5.59 16.84
CA GLU A 364 17.55 -6.62 17.79
C GLU A 364 17.91 -7.95 17.08
N PRO A 365 19.07 -8.55 17.40
CA PRO A 365 19.41 -9.89 16.95
C PRO A 365 18.55 -10.90 17.71
N GLY A 366 17.42 -11.28 17.14
CA GLY A 366 16.51 -12.20 17.80
C GLY A 366 15.32 -12.63 16.94
N PRO A 367 14.54 -13.62 17.40
CA PRO A 367 13.36 -14.10 16.68
C PRO A 367 12.29 -13.02 16.52
N GLY A 368 12.28 -12.00 17.39
CA GLY A 368 11.41 -10.84 17.25
C GLY A 368 11.91 -9.75 16.31
N GLY A 369 13.16 -9.80 15.83
CA GLY A 369 13.79 -8.76 15.01
C GLY A 369 14.51 -9.34 13.80
N ARG A 370 15.82 -9.12 13.69
CA ARG A 370 16.61 -9.48 12.49
C ARG A 370 16.59 -10.96 12.11
N ASN A 371 16.34 -11.85 13.06
CA ASN A 371 16.26 -13.29 12.85
C ASN A 371 14.82 -13.81 12.81
N ALA A 372 13.84 -12.91 12.63
CA ALA A 372 12.44 -13.29 12.50
C ALA A 372 12.25 -14.30 11.36
N LYS A 373 11.48 -15.35 11.66
CA LYS A 373 11.05 -16.36 10.68
C LYS A 373 9.71 -16.02 10.02
N GLY A 374 9.14 -14.88 10.37
CA GLY A 374 7.81 -14.45 9.94
C GLY A 374 7.35 -13.20 10.68
N PHE A 375 6.06 -12.90 10.62
CA PHE A 375 5.44 -11.79 11.34
C PHE A 375 5.26 -12.16 12.80
N THR A 376 6.11 -11.56 13.64
CA THR A 376 6.06 -11.77 15.09
C THR A 376 5.16 -10.75 15.76
N GLN A 377 4.59 -11.10 16.91
CA GLN A 377 3.81 -10.16 17.71
C GLN A 377 4.58 -8.85 18.01
N ALA A 378 5.86 -8.95 18.39
CA ALA A 378 6.71 -7.77 18.61
C ALA A 378 6.93 -6.93 17.34
N GLY A 379 7.09 -7.58 16.18
CA GLY A 379 7.15 -6.92 14.88
C GLY A 379 5.90 -6.13 14.56
N VAL A 380 4.73 -6.73 14.75
CA VAL A 380 3.42 -6.08 14.56
C VAL A 380 3.24 -4.91 15.52
N GLN A 381 3.62 -5.05 16.78
CA GLN A 381 3.54 -3.95 17.76
C GLN A 381 4.37 -2.73 17.36
N ARG A 382 5.54 -2.91 16.71
CA ARG A 382 6.31 -1.78 16.17
C ARG A 382 5.59 -1.08 15.03
N LEU A 383 4.93 -1.82 14.13
CA LEU A 383 4.09 -1.23 13.10
C LEU A 383 2.90 -0.46 13.70
N VAL A 384 2.31 -0.97 14.79
CA VAL A 384 1.27 -0.27 15.55
C VAL A 384 1.82 1.03 16.12
N ASN A 385 2.99 0.99 16.77
CA ASN A 385 3.61 2.19 17.35
C ASN A 385 3.89 3.26 16.29
N PHE A 386 4.41 2.87 15.12
CA PHE A 386 4.59 3.74 13.96
C PHE A 386 3.25 4.37 13.52
N ALA A 387 2.21 3.53 13.32
CA ALA A 387 0.90 3.99 12.86
C ALA A 387 0.24 4.95 13.84
N VAL A 388 0.32 4.66 15.14
CA VAL A 388 -0.20 5.52 16.21
C VAL A 388 0.57 6.83 16.26
N HIS A 389 1.90 6.78 16.24
CA HIS A 389 2.73 7.98 16.34
C HIS A 389 2.49 8.94 15.16
N TRP A 390 2.51 8.44 13.93
CA TRP A 390 2.14 9.21 12.73
C TRP A 390 0.73 9.81 12.87
N SER A 391 -0.24 9.01 13.28
CA SER A 391 -1.64 9.40 13.42
C SER A 391 -1.84 10.48 14.49
N GLU A 392 -1.13 10.40 15.61
CA GLU A 392 -1.15 11.39 16.70
C GLU A 392 -0.46 12.70 16.27
N GLY A 393 0.66 12.62 15.54
CA GLY A 393 1.29 13.79 14.95
C GLY A 393 0.35 14.52 13.99
N GLN A 394 -0.34 13.77 13.14
CA GLN A 394 -1.33 14.36 12.24
C GLN A 394 -2.56 14.90 13.00
N ARG A 395 -3.01 14.24 14.07
CA ARG A 395 -4.08 14.76 14.95
C ARG A 395 -3.68 16.10 15.56
N TYR A 396 -2.43 16.22 16.00
CA TYR A 396 -1.87 17.47 16.49
C TYR A 396 -1.91 18.58 15.42
N LEU A 397 -1.50 18.28 14.18
CA LEU A 397 -1.55 19.23 13.06
C LEU A 397 -2.98 19.69 12.75
N ASP A 398 -3.93 18.75 12.67
CA ASP A 398 -5.33 19.06 12.37
C ASP A 398 -5.89 20.06 13.40
N GLN A 399 -5.62 19.85 14.71
CA GLN A 399 -6.06 20.75 15.78
C GLN A 399 -5.29 22.08 15.80
N LEU A 400 -3.98 22.05 15.56
CA LEU A 400 -3.15 23.25 15.50
C LEU A 400 -3.65 24.21 14.41
N PHE A 401 -3.84 23.69 13.19
CA PHE A 401 -4.32 24.48 12.06
C PHE A 401 -5.76 24.96 12.27
N ALA A 402 -6.66 24.11 12.78
CA ALA A 402 -8.04 24.52 13.08
C ALA A 402 -8.09 25.66 14.11
N LYS A 403 -7.26 25.59 15.17
CA LYS A 403 -7.18 26.61 16.21
C LYS A 403 -6.63 27.93 15.66
N LEU A 404 -5.55 27.88 14.90
CA LEU A 404 -4.94 29.06 14.28
C LEU A 404 -5.89 29.73 13.27
N THR A 405 -6.61 28.95 12.45
CA THR A 405 -7.63 29.50 11.54
C THR A 405 -8.75 30.20 12.30
N THR A 406 -9.17 29.66 13.45
CA THR A 406 -10.19 30.28 14.30
C THR A 406 -9.69 31.59 14.93
N MET A 407 -8.43 31.63 15.38
CA MET A 407 -7.82 32.81 16.02
C MET A 407 -7.53 33.94 15.02
N ASN A 408 -7.09 33.62 13.81
CA ASN A 408 -6.63 34.60 12.82
C ASN A 408 -7.69 35.01 11.80
N GLY A 409 -8.88 34.41 11.86
CA GLY A 409 -9.98 34.58 10.91
C GLY A 409 -9.77 33.80 9.60
N PRO A 410 -10.83 33.64 8.76
CA PRO A 410 -10.69 33.05 7.44
C PRO A 410 -9.73 33.90 6.60
N ALA A 411 -8.82 33.23 5.89
CA ALA A 411 -7.70 33.84 5.15
C ALA A 411 -8.12 34.62 3.89
N GLN A 412 -9.27 35.30 3.88
CA GLN A 412 -9.82 35.94 2.67
C GLN A 412 -8.84 36.92 2.00
N ASP A 413 -7.90 37.51 2.77
CA ASP A 413 -6.84 38.40 2.25
C ASP A 413 -5.40 37.92 2.58
N LYS A 414 -5.20 36.73 3.16
CA LYS A 414 -3.87 36.25 3.59
C LYS A 414 -3.39 35.09 2.73
N ALA A 415 -2.10 35.08 2.40
CA ALA A 415 -1.45 33.91 1.80
C ALA A 415 -1.71 32.66 2.65
N PRO A 416 -1.94 31.49 2.02
CA PRO A 416 -2.31 30.26 2.73
C PRO A 416 -1.24 29.85 3.75
N GLY A 417 -1.68 29.31 4.89
CA GLY A 417 -0.80 28.78 5.93
C GLY A 417 -0.40 29.76 7.04
N PHE A 418 0.49 29.30 7.92
CA PHE A 418 0.93 30.02 9.12
C PHE A 418 2.45 30.10 9.20
N THR A 419 2.96 31.18 9.77
CA THR A 419 4.40 31.39 10.00
C THR A 419 4.93 30.48 11.12
N ILE A 420 6.26 30.31 11.18
CA ILE A 420 6.94 29.55 12.26
C ILE A 420 6.51 30.07 13.63
N THR A 421 6.49 31.40 13.82
CA THR A 421 6.12 32.03 15.09
C THR A 421 4.68 31.70 15.49
N GLU A 422 3.74 31.71 14.54
CA GLU A 422 2.34 31.36 14.81
C GLU A 422 2.20 29.88 15.18
N LEU A 423 2.90 28.98 14.47
CA LEU A 423 2.87 27.54 14.74
C LEU A 423 3.51 27.17 16.07
N GLN A 424 4.56 27.89 16.48
CA GLN A 424 5.26 27.69 17.76
C GLN A 424 4.53 28.34 18.95
N ALA A 425 3.55 29.21 18.70
CA ALA A 425 2.83 29.91 19.76
C ALA A 425 1.88 29.00 20.57
N LEU A 426 1.48 27.85 20.02
CA LEU A 426 0.52 26.93 20.63
C LEU A 426 1.19 25.61 21.03
N ALA A 427 1.16 25.29 22.32
CA ALA A 427 1.62 24.02 22.85
C ALA A 427 0.48 22.98 22.86
N VAL A 428 0.82 21.70 23.07
CA VAL A 428 -0.16 20.60 23.15
C VAL A 428 -1.28 20.87 24.17
N LYS A 429 -0.94 21.48 25.31
CA LYS A 429 -1.90 21.85 26.37
C LYS A 429 -2.93 22.89 25.94
N ASP A 430 -2.63 23.68 24.91
CA ASP A 430 -3.51 24.74 24.40
C ASP A 430 -4.49 24.19 23.35
N LEU A 431 -4.19 23.00 22.80
CA LEU A 431 -4.97 22.32 21.77
C LEU A 431 -5.81 21.18 22.33
N PHE A 432 -5.32 20.48 23.36
CA PHE A 432 -5.95 19.27 23.88
C PHE A 432 -6.22 19.35 25.39
N PRO A 433 -7.40 18.91 25.86
CA PRO A 433 -7.69 18.81 27.29
C PRO A 433 -6.83 17.74 27.96
N SER A 434 -6.70 17.81 29.29
CA SER A 434 -5.80 16.92 30.04
C SER A 434 -6.08 15.43 29.87
N GLN A 435 -7.35 15.04 29.64
CA GLN A 435 -7.72 13.63 29.47
C GLN A 435 -7.35 13.06 28.09
N GLU A 436 -7.15 13.90 27.08
CA GLU A 436 -6.84 13.46 25.71
C GLU A 436 -5.33 13.43 25.42
N ARG A 437 -4.54 14.05 26.30
CA ARG A 437 -3.08 14.05 26.20
C ARG A 437 -2.53 12.71 26.66
N ASN A 438 -1.61 12.18 25.86
CA ASN A 438 -0.87 10.97 26.15
C ASN A 438 0.59 11.16 25.71
N PRO A 439 1.54 10.35 26.21
CA PRO A 439 2.95 10.53 25.90
C PRO A 439 3.28 10.45 24.40
N VAL A 440 2.52 9.67 23.62
CA VAL A 440 2.75 9.54 22.16
C VAL A 440 2.35 10.82 21.43
N LEU A 441 1.23 11.44 21.81
CA LEU A 441 0.82 12.75 21.29
C LEU A 441 1.86 13.82 21.63
N GLU A 442 2.35 13.85 22.86
CA GLU A 442 3.35 14.85 23.28
C GLU A 442 4.68 14.68 22.54
N ASP A 443 5.16 13.45 22.35
CA ASP A 443 6.35 13.16 21.55
C ASP A 443 6.15 13.54 20.07
N ALA A 444 5.03 13.14 19.47
CA ALA A 444 4.74 13.44 18.07
C ALA A 444 4.60 14.95 17.82
N ALA A 445 3.95 15.68 18.72
CA ALA A 445 3.85 17.14 18.66
C ALA A 445 5.21 17.84 18.81
N ALA A 446 6.05 17.37 19.74
CA ALA A 446 7.39 17.91 19.92
C ALA A 446 8.26 17.74 18.65
N ARG A 447 8.14 16.59 17.97
CA ARG A 447 8.82 16.33 16.69
C ARG A 447 8.33 17.24 15.58
N ILE A 448 7.02 17.43 15.46
CA ILE A 448 6.45 18.38 14.48
C ILE A 448 6.95 19.80 14.71
N GLN A 449 7.01 20.23 15.98
CA GLN A 449 7.57 21.54 16.34
C GLN A 449 9.05 21.66 15.96
N ASP A 450 9.82 20.56 16.06
CA ASP A 450 11.21 20.52 15.60
C ASP A 450 11.32 20.60 14.07
N ILE A 451 10.47 19.88 13.33
CA ILE A 451 10.39 19.94 11.86
C ILE A 451 10.14 21.38 11.40
N VAL A 452 9.10 22.03 11.96
CA VAL A 452 8.74 23.42 11.62
C VAL A 452 9.88 24.40 11.92
N ARG A 453 10.67 24.13 12.96
CA ARG A 453 11.81 24.99 13.34
C ARG A 453 13.00 24.83 12.41
N LYS A 454 13.30 23.61 11.97
CA LYS A 454 14.54 23.29 11.26
C LYS A 454 14.39 23.33 9.75
N GLN A 455 13.21 22.98 9.24
CA GLN A 455 12.98 22.76 7.82
C GLN A 455 12.14 23.89 7.21
N PRO A 456 12.49 24.41 6.02
CA PRO A 456 11.62 25.35 5.32
C PRO A 456 10.37 24.63 4.79
N PRO A 457 9.27 25.35 4.49
CA PRO A 457 8.10 24.75 3.86
C PRO A 457 8.47 24.31 2.43
N LEU A 458 8.58 23.00 2.22
CA LEU A 458 8.99 22.46 0.91
C LEU A 458 7.84 22.41 -0.10
N PHE A 459 6.62 22.11 0.36
CA PHE A 459 5.45 21.94 -0.51
C PHE A 459 4.50 23.13 -0.39
N PHE A 460 3.89 23.55 -1.49
CA PHE A 460 2.92 24.65 -1.51
C PHE A 460 1.61 24.20 -2.16
N GLY A 461 0.48 24.56 -1.57
CA GLY A 461 -0.83 24.12 -2.04
C GLY A 461 -1.10 22.63 -1.75
N GLU A 462 -1.70 21.93 -2.71
CA GLU A 462 -2.07 20.51 -2.60
C GLU A 462 -1.23 19.59 -3.52
N ASP A 463 -0.20 20.13 -4.16
CA ASP A 463 0.71 19.33 -4.99
C ASP A 463 1.81 18.66 -4.16
N TYR A 464 2.60 17.82 -4.85
CA TYR A 464 3.70 17.07 -4.25
C TYR A 464 5.03 17.51 -4.89
N GLU A 465 5.07 18.75 -5.41
CA GLU A 465 6.23 19.34 -6.05
C GLU A 465 6.84 20.36 -5.09
N ILE A 466 8.14 20.22 -4.82
CA ILE A 466 8.84 21.13 -3.95
C ILE A 466 8.94 22.47 -4.66
N THR A 467 8.58 23.53 -3.95
CA THR A 467 8.85 24.90 -4.35
C THR A 467 10.00 25.42 -3.50
N ILE A 468 11.09 25.82 -4.15
CA ILE A 468 12.27 26.30 -3.46
C ILE A 468 12.24 27.83 -3.51
N LEU A 469 11.88 28.44 -2.38
CA LEU A 469 11.86 29.88 -2.21
C LEU A 469 13.12 30.36 -1.49
N PRO A 470 13.58 31.60 -1.72
CA PRO A 470 14.59 32.23 -0.87
C PRO A 470 14.07 32.32 0.56
N ARG A 471 14.92 31.98 1.54
CA ARG A 471 14.54 32.03 2.95
C ARG A 471 14.08 33.43 3.35
N SER A 472 12.87 33.51 3.90
CA SER A 472 12.32 34.74 4.44
C SER A 472 11.67 34.49 5.80
N ALA A 473 11.60 35.52 6.65
CA ALA A 473 10.89 35.44 7.92
C ALA A 473 9.36 35.28 7.75
N GLU A 474 8.86 35.41 6.53
CA GLU A 474 7.44 35.32 6.17
C GLU A 474 7.06 33.97 5.57
N GLU A 475 7.95 32.97 5.60
CA GLU A 475 7.64 31.60 5.17
C GLU A 475 6.43 31.05 5.93
N ARG A 476 5.43 30.57 5.16
CA ARG A 476 4.18 30.02 5.70
C ARG A 476 4.10 28.54 5.41
N PHE A 477 3.74 27.76 6.41
CA PHE A 477 3.47 26.34 6.28
C PHE A 477 1.98 26.10 6.13
N THR A 478 1.62 25.26 5.17
CA THR A 478 0.26 24.76 5.05
C THR A 478 0.11 23.44 5.82
N LEU A 479 -1.14 23.06 6.12
CA LEU A 479 -1.42 21.77 6.75
C LEU A 479 -0.86 20.63 5.89
N HIS A 480 -1.06 20.70 4.57
CA HIS A 480 -0.56 19.73 3.60
C HIS A 480 0.97 19.58 3.68
N THR A 481 1.70 20.69 3.70
CA THR A 481 3.17 20.71 3.77
C THR A 481 3.70 19.92 4.97
N ILE A 482 3.21 20.22 6.16
CA ILE A 482 3.71 19.58 7.39
C ILE A 482 3.15 18.15 7.52
N SER A 483 1.97 17.88 6.96
CA SER A 483 1.41 16.51 6.93
C SER A 483 2.29 15.55 6.11
N ILE A 484 2.76 16.00 4.94
CA ILE A 484 3.72 15.22 4.14
C ILE A 484 5.04 15.07 4.90
N ALA A 485 5.58 16.15 5.48
CA ALA A 485 6.82 16.09 6.25
C ALA A 485 6.72 15.08 7.41
N ASN A 486 5.61 15.10 8.16
CA ASN A 486 5.32 14.16 9.24
C ASN A 486 5.33 12.70 8.75
N LEU A 487 4.68 12.41 7.61
CA LEU A 487 4.72 11.07 7.01
C LEU A 487 6.14 10.65 6.59
N LEU A 488 6.87 11.51 5.89
CA LEU A 488 8.23 11.21 5.42
C LEU A 488 9.20 11.00 6.59
N TYR A 489 9.04 11.77 7.67
CA TYR A 489 9.83 11.65 8.88
C TYR A 489 9.66 10.28 9.53
N GLU A 490 8.40 9.82 9.70
CA GLU A 490 8.13 8.50 10.27
C GLU A 490 8.63 7.37 9.34
N LEU A 491 8.57 7.52 8.01
CA LEU A 491 9.12 6.54 7.08
C LEU A 491 10.66 6.40 7.23
N ILE A 492 11.37 7.53 7.36
CA ILE A 492 12.82 7.51 7.55
C ILE A 492 13.19 6.99 8.93
N ARG A 493 12.37 7.25 9.95
CA ARG A 493 12.53 6.66 11.26
C ARG A 493 12.49 5.12 11.22
N VAL A 494 11.53 4.55 10.49
CA VAL A 494 11.47 3.09 10.27
C VAL A 494 12.71 2.58 9.54
N LEU A 495 13.19 3.33 8.53
CA LEU A 495 14.42 2.99 7.82
C LEU A 495 15.63 2.99 8.76
N ILE A 496 15.82 4.04 9.57
CA ILE A 496 16.94 4.16 10.52
C ILE A 496 16.88 3.06 11.57
N GLN A 497 15.73 2.86 12.20
CA GLN A 497 15.54 1.83 13.22
C GLN A 497 15.76 0.42 12.66
N GLY A 498 15.38 0.17 11.41
CA GLY A 498 15.49 -1.15 10.82
C GLY A 498 16.85 -1.49 10.23
N TYR A 499 17.48 -0.53 9.53
CA TYR A 499 18.73 -0.74 8.81
C TYR A 499 19.97 -0.32 9.58
N GLY A 500 19.84 0.50 10.64
CA GLY A 500 20.95 0.85 11.52
C GLY A 500 21.62 -0.39 12.12
N GLY A 501 22.87 -0.65 11.75
CA GLY A 501 23.65 -1.83 12.13
C GLY A 501 23.96 -1.88 13.61
N ASP A 502 24.17 -0.71 14.22
CA ASP A 502 24.32 -0.51 15.65
C ASP A 502 22.96 -0.27 16.32
N PRO A 503 22.51 -1.16 17.24
CA PRO A 503 21.22 -1.01 17.93
C PRO A 503 21.06 0.29 18.71
N GLU A 504 22.12 0.84 19.32
CA GLU A 504 22.00 2.10 20.05
C GLU A 504 21.81 3.28 19.09
N ARG A 505 22.56 3.31 17.99
CA ARG A 505 22.39 4.30 16.93
C ARG A 505 20.99 4.23 16.30
N ALA A 506 20.50 3.01 16.04
CA ALA A 506 19.16 2.78 15.50
C ALA A 506 18.06 3.26 16.47
N ARG A 507 18.20 2.98 17.77
CA ARG A 507 17.25 3.42 18.82
C ARG A 507 17.25 4.93 19.06
N SER A 508 18.43 5.54 18.99
CA SER A 508 18.62 6.99 19.15
C SER A 508 18.37 7.79 17.88
N GLU A 509 18.03 7.11 16.77
CA GLU A 509 17.63 7.73 15.51
C GLU A 509 18.70 8.66 14.90
N ILE A 510 19.98 8.41 15.19
CA ILE A 510 21.11 9.25 14.72
C ILE A 510 21.21 9.25 13.18
N GLY A 511 20.86 8.13 12.53
CA GLY A 511 20.90 8.02 11.06
C GLY A 511 21.42 6.67 10.57
N VAL A 512 21.40 6.49 9.25
CA VAL A 512 22.01 5.34 8.55
C VAL A 512 23.29 5.72 7.84
N THR A 513 24.25 4.81 7.80
CA THR A 513 25.45 4.98 6.96
C THR A 513 25.13 4.73 5.48
N GLY A 514 26.03 5.15 4.57
CA GLY A 514 25.89 4.86 3.14
C GLY A 514 25.74 3.38 2.81
N ALA A 515 26.45 2.49 3.53
CA ALA A 515 26.34 1.05 3.35
C ALA A 515 24.99 0.48 3.83
N GLU A 516 24.43 1.03 4.90
CA GLU A 516 23.12 0.64 5.43
C GLU A 516 21.98 1.15 4.53
N PHE A 517 22.11 2.36 4.02
CA PHE A 517 21.23 2.90 3.00
C PHE A 517 21.28 2.07 1.71
N TYR A 518 22.47 1.66 1.28
CA TYR A 518 22.64 0.73 0.16
C TYR A 518 21.94 -0.61 0.41
N SER A 519 22.08 -1.18 1.62
CA SER A 519 21.37 -2.40 1.99
C SER A 519 19.85 -2.25 1.88
N PHE A 520 19.29 -1.10 2.26
CA PHE A 520 17.86 -0.82 2.08
C PHE A 520 17.46 -0.82 0.60
N PHE A 521 18.21 -0.13 -0.25
CA PHE A 521 17.91 -0.09 -1.68
C PHE A 521 18.09 -1.43 -2.37
N GLU A 522 19.10 -2.22 -1.99
CA GLU A 522 19.27 -3.58 -2.50
C GLU A 522 18.07 -4.47 -2.17
N ASP A 523 17.49 -4.32 -0.97
CA ASP A 523 16.29 -5.06 -0.58
C ASP A 523 15.07 -4.65 -1.44
N ILE A 524 14.88 -3.36 -1.76
CA ILE A 524 13.75 -2.89 -2.60
C ILE A 524 14.01 -2.92 -4.11
N LYS A 525 15.23 -3.23 -4.57
CA LYS A 525 15.66 -3.05 -5.97
C LYS A 525 14.76 -3.76 -6.96
N ASP A 526 14.45 -5.03 -6.72
CA ASP A 526 13.66 -5.83 -7.65
C ASP A 526 12.19 -5.36 -7.72
N ILE A 527 11.66 -4.82 -6.61
CA ILE A 527 10.35 -4.16 -6.61
C ILE A 527 10.42 -2.89 -7.45
N GLY A 528 11.48 -2.11 -7.29
CA GLY A 528 11.71 -0.91 -8.10
C GLY A 528 11.78 -1.24 -9.59
N PHE A 529 12.45 -2.33 -10.01
CA PHE A 529 12.44 -2.77 -11.41
C PHE A 529 11.07 -3.24 -11.88
N ALA A 530 10.38 -4.08 -11.09
CA ALA A 530 9.06 -4.60 -11.44
C ALA A 530 8.01 -3.47 -11.56
N ALA A 531 8.13 -2.46 -10.71
CA ALA A 531 7.28 -1.27 -10.70
C ALA A 531 7.73 -0.18 -11.68
N ARG A 532 8.85 -0.38 -12.40
CA ARG A 532 9.45 0.62 -13.32
C ARG A 532 9.74 1.96 -12.63
N LEU A 533 10.28 1.86 -11.43
CA LEU A 533 10.81 2.99 -10.66
C LEU A 533 12.33 3.06 -10.78
N PHE A 534 13.00 1.92 -11.00
CA PHE A 534 14.45 1.83 -11.18
C PHE A 534 14.81 1.38 -12.59
N ASP A 535 15.93 1.91 -13.08
CA ASP A 535 16.50 1.60 -14.39
C ASP A 535 17.41 0.36 -14.27
N PRO A 536 17.05 -0.79 -14.87
CA PRO A 536 17.84 -2.00 -14.76
C PRO A 536 19.20 -1.90 -15.47
N ASP A 537 19.35 -0.96 -16.42
CA ASP A 537 20.57 -0.81 -17.22
C ASP A 537 21.59 0.13 -16.54
N ARG A 538 21.22 0.74 -15.40
CA ARG A 538 22.11 1.61 -14.63
C ARG A 538 22.93 0.83 -13.60
N ASP A 539 24.10 1.40 -13.31
CA ASP A 539 24.90 1.01 -12.15
C ASP A 539 24.18 1.46 -10.87
N ASN A 540 23.36 0.56 -10.32
CA ASN A 540 22.52 0.84 -9.17
C ASN A 540 23.33 1.18 -7.91
N GLU A 541 24.51 0.58 -7.73
CA GLU A 541 25.40 0.89 -6.61
C GLU A 541 25.84 2.36 -6.65
N LYS A 542 26.31 2.81 -7.81
CA LYS A 542 26.64 4.24 -7.99
C LYS A 542 25.43 5.15 -7.82
N MET A 543 24.27 4.76 -8.36
CA MET A 543 23.04 5.54 -8.24
C MET A 543 22.63 5.71 -6.78
N ILE A 544 22.64 4.64 -5.98
CA ILE A 544 22.25 4.68 -4.57
C ILE A 544 23.27 5.47 -3.74
N ALA A 545 24.56 5.27 -4.00
CA ALA A 545 25.62 6.06 -3.35
C ALA A 545 25.46 7.56 -3.67
N LEU A 546 25.08 7.90 -4.89
CA LEU A 546 24.76 9.27 -5.28
C LEU A 546 23.54 9.79 -4.52
N ARG A 547 22.45 9.03 -4.39
CA ARG A 547 21.26 9.45 -3.61
C ARG A 547 21.59 9.72 -2.14
N PHE A 548 22.44 8.89 -1.54
CA PHE A 548 22.93 9.12 -0.18
C PHE A 548 23.70 10.45 -0.09
N GLN A 549 24.59 10.72 -1.05
CA GLN A 549 25.35 11.97 -1.11
C GLN A 549 24.44 13.18 -1.35
N GLU A 550 23.42 13.06 -2.20
CA GLU A 550 22.48 14.14 -2.45
C GLU A 550 21.73 14.55 -1.18
N GLY A 551 21.29 13.58 -0.38
CA GLY A 551 20.67 13.82 0.93
C GLY A 551 21.58 14.59 1.88
N ASN A 552 22.86 14.23 1.87
CA ASN A 552 23.92 14.78 2.71
C ASN A 552 24.50 16.13 2.25
N LEU A 553 24.27 16.52 1.00
CA LEU A 553 24.91 17.71 0.40
C LEU A 553 23.91 18.79 -0.04
N PHE A 554 22.75 18.41 -0.55
CA PHE A 554 21.87 19.33 -1.28
C PHE A 554 20.54 19.62 -0.60
N THR A 555 20.22 18.91 0.49
CA THR A 555 19.03 19.23 1.29
C THR A 555 19.26 20.49 2.14
N HIS A 556 18.19 21.08 2.68
CA HIS A 556 18.32 22.22 3.60
C HIS A 556 18.90 21.81 4.97
N SER A 557 18.69 20.54 5.37
CA SER A 557 19.23 19.94 6.60
C SER A 557 20.64 19.38 6.45
N ALA A 558 21.08 19.08 5.22
CA ALA A 558 22.38 18.46 4.91
C ALA A 558 23.54 19.02 5.74
N ASN A 559 24.24 18.17 6.48
CA ASN A 559 25.35 18.56 7.35
C ASN A 559 26.71 18.07 6.81
N GLY A 560 26.70 17.17 5.82
CA GLY A 560 27.90 16.63 5.17
C GLY A 560 28.66 15.59 5.97
N ASP A 561 28.01 14.94 6.93
CA ASP A 561 28.61 13.87 7.74
C ASP A 561 28.52 12.49 7.06
N ASP A 562 28.70 11.40 7.82
CA ASP A 562 28.69 10.02 7.27
C ASP A 562 27.33 9.32 7.43
N TYR A 563 26.33 10.05 7.89
CA TYR A 563 25.00 9.56 8.21
C TYR A 563 23.98 10.24 7.32
N LEU A 564 22.86 9.57 7.10
CA LEU A 564 21.64 10.21 6.64
C LEU A 564 20.70 10.21 7.84
N ASP A 565 20.59 11.35 8.50
CA ASP A 565 19.75 11.51 9.68
C ASP A 565 18.26 11.66 9.32
N LEU A 566 17.39 11.83 10.34
CA LEU A 566 15.95 11.98 10.13
C LEU A 566 15.60 13.22 9.29
N ASP A 567 16.27 14.34 9.53
CA ASP A 567 16.01 15.61 8.86
C ASP A 567 16.50 15.55 7.40
N GLU A 568 17.68 14.99 7.15
CA GLU A 568 18.25 14.81 5.82
C GLU A 568 17.50 13.76 5.00
N GLY A 569 17.19 12.61 5.60
CA GLY A 569 16.49 11.52 4.93
C GLY A 569 15.06 11.91 4.54
N SER A 570 14.35 12.64 5.40
CA SER A 570 12.97 13.07 5.11
C SER A 570 12.95 14.08 3.96
N GLN A 571 13.91 15.02 3.94
CA GLN A 571 14.07 15.95 2.83
C GLN A 571 14.54 15.25 1.56
N LEU A 572 15.46 14.29 1.63
CA LEU A 572 15.88 13.50 0.47
C LEU A 572 14.67 12.81 -0.18
N LEU A 573 13.81 12.15 0.60
CA LEU A 573 12.59 11.55 0.05
C LEU A 573 11.66 12.59 -0.57
N ALA A 574 11.51 13.76 0.06
CA ALA A 574 10.72 14.85 -0.51
C ALA A 574 11.27 15.27 -1.88
N PHE A 575 12.58 15.47 -2.00
CA PHE A 575 13.26 15.81 -3.25
C PHE A 575 13.08 14.73 -4.31
N LEU A 576 13.24 13.45 -3.94
CA LEU A 576 13.05 12.33 -4.87
C LEU A 576 11.61 12.25 -5.40
N PHE A 577 10.60 12.37 -4.53
CA PHE A 577 9.20 12.36 -4.94
C PHE A 577 8.87 13.56 -5.84
N SER A 578 9.34 14.74 -5.47
CA SER A 578 9.13 15.94 -6.28
C SER A 578 9.82 15.85 -7.63
N THR A 579 11.07 15.41 -7.67
CA THR A 579 11.85 15.24 -8.91
C THR A 579 11.17 14.22 -9.83
N TYR A 580 10.66 13.10 -9.29
CA TYR A 580 9.92 12.11 -10.06
C TYR A 580 8.62 12.65 -10.67
N ARG A 581 7.85 13.42 -9.90
CA ARG A 581 6.62 14.03 -10.38
C ARG A 581 6.89 15.11 -11.43
N LEU A 582 7.82 16.02 -11.14
CA LEU A 582 8.21 17.09 -12.04
C LEU A 582 8.74 16.54 -13.37
N SER A 583 9.63 15.55 -13.33
CA SER A 583 10.16 14.91 -14.54
C SER A 583 9.10 14.19 -15.37
N THR A 584 8.11 13.58 -14.73
CA THR A 584 6.97 12.97 -15.42
C THR A 584 6.12 14.03 -16.12
N ASN A 585 5.87 15.17 -15.47
CA ASN A 585 5.14 16.29 -16.08
C ASN A 585 5.91 16.87 -17.27
N ILE A 586 7.22 17.13 -17.11
CA ILE A 586 8.12 17.61 -18.18
C ILE A 586 8.07 16.65 -19.37
N HIS A 587 8.34 15.36 -19.13
CA HIS A 587 8.45 14.38 -20.18
C HIS A 587 7.12 14.19 -20.94
N ASN A 588 6.00 14.04 -20.22
CA ASN A 588 4.69 13.85 -20.85
C ASN A 588 4.27 15.09 -21.65
N SER A 589 4.52 16.30 -21.13
CA SER A 589 4.23 17.55 -21.83
C SER A 589 5.02 17.65 -23.14
N ILE A 590 6.33 17.38 -23.10
CA ILE A 590 7.20 17.44 -24.28
C ILE A 590 6.83 16.35 -25.30
N VAL A 591 6.53 15.12 -24.86
CA VAL A 591 6.06 14.04 -25.75
C VAL A 591 4.81 14.48 -26.53
N ASN A 592 3.86 15.14 -25.86
CA ASN A 592 2.63 15.62 -26.51
C ASN A 592 2.88 16.75 -27.52
N SER A 593 3.91 17.57 -27.29
CA SER A 593 4.32 18.66 -28.18
C SER A 593 5.17 18.18 -29.37
N CYS A 594 6.00 17.16 -29.18
CA CYS A 594 6.98 16.67 -30.15
C CYS A 594 6.43 15.63 -31.14
N ASN A 595 5.20 15.81 -31.63
CA ASN A 595 4.56 14.89 -32.58
C ASN A 595 5.46 14.66 -33.82
N GLY A 596 5.80 13.40 -34.10
CA GLY A 596 6.70 13.00 -35.21
C GLY A 596 8.18 12.88 -34.85
N TRP A 597 8.59 13.24 -33.62
CA TRP A 597 9.96 13.10 -33.11
C TRP A 597 10.04 12.10 -31.95
N ILE A 598 9.11 11.13 -31.95
CA ILE A 598 8.97 10.11 -30.92
C ILE A 598 9.69 8.84 -31.34
N GLY A 599 10.54 8.32 -30.47
CA GLY A 599 11.28 7.07 -30.63
C GLY A 599 10.62 5.89 -29.93
N PRO A 600 11.32 4.76 -29.79
CA PRO A 600 10.82 3.62 -29.02
C PRO A 600 10.65 3.98 -27.54
N ASP A 601 9.83 3.19 -26.86
CA ASP A 601 9.68 3.28 -25.41
C ASP A 601 10.99 2.96 -24.67
N ASP A 602 11.27 3.70 -23.61
CA ASP A 602 12.35 3.43 -22.68
C ASP A 602 12.03 2.27 -21.72
N VAL A 603 12.97 1.97 -20.80
CA VAL A 603 12.82 0.89 -19.80
C VAL A 603 11.60 1.06 -18.89
N PHE A 604 11.06 2.29 -18.79
CA PHE A 604 9.88 2.63 -18.02
C PHE A 604 8.58 2.55 -18.84
N GLY A 605 8.68 2.30 -20.15
CA GLY A 605 7.55 2.30 -21.08
C GLY A 605 7.06 3.69 -21.42
N LYS A 606 7.95 4.68 -21.39
CA LYS A 606 7.66 6.03 -21.85
C LYS A 606 8.38 6.26 -23.17
N PRO A 607 7.72 6.88 -24.17
CA PRO A 607 8.34 7.13 -25.47
C PRO A 607 9.57 8.03 -25.34
N THR A 608 10.66 7.67 -26.02
CA THR A 608 11.83 8.57 -26.13
C THR A 608 11.54 9.74 -27.08
N VAL A 609 12.23 10.87 -26.89
CA VAL A 609 12.01 12.11 -27.67
C VAL A 609 13.30 12.54 -28.38
N GLY A 610 13.19 12.98 -29.63
CA GLY A 610 14.32 13.54 -30.39
C GLY A 610 14.94 14.74 -29.67
N THR A 611 16.28 14.78 -29.60
CA THR A 611 17.03 15.78 -28.81
C THR A 611 16.70 17.22 -29.21
N GLY A 612 16.62 17.50 -30.52
CA GLY A 612 16.30 18.83 -31.04
C GLY A 612 14.94 19.33 -30.54
N CYS A 613 13.88 18.53 -30.72
CA CYS A 613 12.55 18.91 -30.26
C CYS A 613 12.48 19.03 -28.73
N TYR A 614 13.12 18.11 -28.01
CA TYR A 614 13.13 18.18 -26.55
C TYR A 614 13.80 19.46 -26.04
N ARG A 615 14.97 19.83 -26.59
CA ARG A 615 15.66 21.09 -26.23
C ARG A 615 14.81 22.30 -26.54
N GLU A 616 14.23 22.37 -27.74
CA GLU A 616 13.34 23.46 -28.14
C GLU A 616 12.17 23.61 -27.16
N GLN A 617 11.51 22.51 -26.80
CA GLN A 617 10.37 22.55 -25.89
C GLN A 617 10.78 22.85 -24.45
N PHE A 618 11.81 22.20 -23.92
CA PHE A 618 12.23 22.36 -22.53
C PHE A 618 12.83 23.74 -22.26
N PHE A 619 13.78 24.18 -23.09
CA PHE A 619 14.51 25.43 -22.91
C PHE A 619 13.77 26.63 -23.52
N GLY A 620 13.03 26.43 -24.61
CA GLY A 620 12.19 27.46 -25.22
C GLY A 620 10.94 27.77 -24.41
N ASN A 621 10.45 26.80 -23.61
CA ASN A 621 9.29 26.97 -22.71
C ASN A 621 9.65 26.62 -21.26
N ALA A 622 10.72 27.22 -20.73
CA ALA A 622 11.22 26.89 -19.38
C ALA A 622 10.22 27.20 -18.26
N HIS A 623 9.42 28.28 -18.37
CA HIS A 623 8.55 28.74 -17.28
C HIS A 623 7.51 27.71 -16.82
N PRO A 624 6.72 27.04 -17.69
CA PRO A 624 5.81 25.96 -17.27
C PRO A 624 6.46 24.80 -16.50
N PHE A 625 7.77 24.58 -16.69
CA PHE A 625 8.50 23.49 -16.04
C PHE A 625 9.24 23.93 -14.78
N TRP A 626 9.56 25.22 -14.65
CA TRP A 626 10.41 25.73 -13.57
C TRP A 626 9.67 26.74 -12.67
N ASP A 627 8.34 26.84 -12.77
CA ASP A 627 7.49 27.72 -11.94
C ASP A 627 7.71 27.51 -10.43
N ARG A 628 8.13 26.31 -10.02
CA ARG A 628 8.49 25.97 -8.63
C ARG A 628 9.91 26.36 -8.21
N LEU A 629 10.69 26.90 -9.13
CA LEU A 629 12.07 27.34 -8.96
C LEU A 629 12.20 28.80 -9.41
N PRO A 630 11.52 29.76 -8.75
CA PRO A 630 11.42 31.14 -9.22
C PRO A 630 12.79 31.81 -9.42
N GLY A 631 13.76 31.53 -8.53
CA GLY A 631 15.11 32.05 -8.69
C GLY A 631 15.84 31.52 -9.93
N MET A 632 15.55 30.28 -10.35
CA MET A 632 16.06 29.72 -11.61
C MET A 632 15.40 30.36 -12.83
N VAL A 633 14.07 30.56 -12.79
CA VAL A 633 13.31 31.22 -13.87
C VAL A 633 13.83 32.64 -14.08
N GLU A 634 13.95 33.42 -13.01
CA GLU A 634 14.47 34.79 -13.08
C GLU A 634 15.91 34.83 -13.59
N TYR A 635 16.75 33.90 -13.14
CA TYR A 635 18.13 33.80 -13.58
C TYR A 635 18.23 33.52 -15.08
N TYR A 636 17.52 32.49 -15.56
CA TYR A 636 17.56 32.06 -16.96
C TYR A 636 16.97 33.10 -17.92
N ALA A 637 15.93 33.83 -17.49
CA ALA A 637 15.36 34.91 -18.26
C ALA A 637 16.32 36.10 -18.45
N ARG A 638 17.28 36.30 -17.54
CA ARG A 638 18.28 37.37 -17.60
C ARG A 638 19.55 37.01 -18.37
N LEU A 639 19.76 35.73 -18.68
CA LEU A 639 20.94 35.30 -19.44
C LEU A 639 20.92 35.88 -20.86
N ALA A 640 22.07 36.39 -21.29
CA ALA A 640 22.31 36.70 -22.70
C ALA A 640 22.38 35.40 -23.52
N ASP A 641 22.18 35.49 -24.83
CA ASP A 641 22.19 34.31 -25.71
C ASP A 641 23.54 33.56 -25.67
N GLU A 642 24.64 34.27 -25.49
CA GLU A 642 25.98 33.69 -25.35
C GLU A 642 26.18 32.89 -24.05
N GLU A 643 25.42 33.21 -23.00
CA GLU A 643 25.45 32.51 -21.71
C GLU A 643 24.39 31.40 -21.63
N ARG A 644 23.28 31.58 -22.36
CA ARG A 644 22.19 30.60 -22.43
C ARG A 644 22.64 29.30 -23.07
N ALA A 645 23.34 29.34 -24.20
CA ALA A 645 23.80 28.11 -24.86
C ALA A 645 24.74 27.25 -23.97
N PRO A 646 25.77 27.82 -23.29
CA PRO A 646 26.53 27.09 -22.28
C PRO A 646 25.68 26.55 -21.11
N PHE A 647 24.70 27.33 -20.63
CA PHE A 647 23.79 26.89 -19.57
C PHE A 647 23.04 25.61 -19.99
N GLU A 648 22.42 25.63 -21.15
CA GLU A 648 21.68 24.48 -21.70
C GLU A 648 22.60 23.26 -21.86
N GLN A 649 23.80 23.48 -22.41
CA GLN A 649 24.78 22.42 -22.62
C GLN A 649 25.25 21.79 -21.30
N TYR A 650 25.59 22.60 -20.30
CA TYR A 650 26.04 22.07 -19.01
C TYR A 650 24.91 21.41 -18.24
N LEU A 651 23.68 21.97 -18.26
CA LEU A 651 22.55 21.34 -17.61
C LEU A 651 22.28 19.97 -18.23
N GLU A 652 22.22 19.88 -19.55
CA GLU A 652 22.03 18.61 -20.24
C GLU A 652 23.18 17.62 -19.94
N THR A 653 24.42 18.10 -19.88
CA THR A 653 25.57 17.26 -19.54
C THR A 653 25.47 16.72 -18.11
N ALA A 654 25.00 17.52 -17.17
CA ALA A 654 24.78 17.12 -15.79
C ALA A 654 23.61 16.14 -15.63
N SER A 655 22.56 16.31 -16.45
CA SER A 655 21.31 15.57 -16.34
C SER A 655 21.31 14.22 -17.06
N ARG A 656 22.11 14.08 -18.13
CA ARG A 656 22.09 12.89 -18.99
C ARG A 656 23.33 12.02 -18.78
N LEU A 657 23.12 10.71 -18.73
CA LEU A 657 24.25 9.76 -18.71
C LEU A 657 25.10 9.83 -19.99
N SER A 658 24.48 10.14 -21.13
CA SER A 658 25.15 10.29 -22.42
C SER A 658 25.83 11.65 -22.61
N GLY A 659 25.69 12.56 -21.64
CA GLY A 659 26.12 13.95 -21.74
C GLY A 659 25.36 14.72 -22.82
N TYR A 660 25.93 15.85 -23.25
CA TYR A 660 25.38 16.65 -24.34
C TYR A 660 25.63 15.99 -25.71
N THR A 661 24.59 15.41 -26.31
CA THR A 661 24.69 14.73 -27.61
C THR A 661 23.37 14.67 -28.36
N ASP A 662 23.43 14.75 -29.70
CA ASP A 662 22.29 14.56 -30.61
C ASP A 662 22.08 13.10 -31.05
N ARG A 663 23.00 12.21 -30.68
CA ARG A 663 23.00 10.82 -31.18
C ARG A 663 22.08 9.90 -30.39
N VAL A 664 21.74 10.28 -29.17
CA VAL A 664 20.94 9.50 -28.24
C VAL A 664 19.67 10.29 -27.97
N MET A 665 18.50 9.69 -28.19
CA MET A 665 17.22 10.33 -27.88
C MET A 665 17.07 10.52 -26.36
N ILE A 666 16.27 11.49 -25.96
CA ILE A 666 16.04 11.82 -24.55
C ILE A 666 14.94 10.90 -24.01
N ASN A 667 15.27 10.13 -22.97
CA ASN A 667 14.31 9.25 -22.30
C ASN A 667 13.72 9.91 -21.04
N SER A 668 12.79 9.24 -20.37
CA SER A 668 12.16 9.80 -19.16
C SER A 668 13.10 9.90 -17.97
N ASN A 669 14.17 9.11 -17.94
CA ASN A 669 15.23 9.20 -16.92
C ASN A 669 16.11 10.44 -17.10
N ASP A 670 16.34 10.86 -18.34
CA ASP A 670 17.03 12.11 -18.63
C ASP A 670 16.21 13.31 -18.10
N SER A 671 14.88 13.29 -18.27
CA SER A 671 13.98 14.28 -17.64
C SER A 671 14.07 14.28 -16.11
N LEU A 672 14.29 13.11 -15.49
CA LEU A 672 14.54 12.99 -14.04
C LEU A 672 15.84 13.71 -13.66
N GLY A 673 16.89 13.55 -14.46
CA GLY A 673 18.15 14.28 -14.28
C GLY A 673 17.98 15.79 -14.44
N PHE A 674 17.19 16.26 -15.40
CA PHE A 674 16.90 17.69 -15.58
C PHE A 674 16.22 18.28 -14.35
N ALA A 675 15.15 17.64 -13.89
CA ALA A 675 14.42 18.07 -12.70
C ALA A 675 15.31 18.06 -11.45
N GLY A 676 16.08 16.99 -11.24
CA GLY A 676 16.91 16.83 -10.04
C GLY A 676 18.04 17.85 -9.94
N VAL A 677 18.80 18.05 -11.03
CA VAL A 677 19.92 19.02 -11.03
C VAL A 677 19.40 20.44 -10.77
N LEU A 678 18.28 20.83 -11.39
CA LEU A 678 17.68 22.14 -11.16
C LEU A 678 17.24 22.33 -9.69
N GLN A 679 16.62 21.31 -9.09
CA GLN A 679 16.23 21.36 -7.68
C GLN A 679 17.45 21.46 -6.75
N TYR A 680 18.52 20.70 -6.98
CA TYR A 680 19.72 20.77 -6.15
C TYR A 680 20.42 22.12 -6.25
N VAL A 681 20.53 22.68 -7.46
CA VAL A 681 21.11 24.01 -7.66
C VAL A 681 20.29 25.08 -6.95
N GLU A 682 18.97 25.04 -7.07
CA GLU A 682 18.12 26.03 -6.41
C GLU A 682 18.12 25.86 -4.88
N ALA A 683 18.18 24.63 -4.36
CA ALA A 683 18.32 24.36 -2.93
C ALA A 683 19.62 24.93 -2.37
N LEU A 684 20.74 24.80 -3.10
CA LEU A 684 22.02 25.39 -2.72
C LEU A 684 21.98 26.92 -2.69
N MET A 685 21.38 27.53 -3.72
CA MET A 685 21.21 28.98 -3.76
C MET A 685 20.34 29.43 -2.58
N SER A 686 19.14 28.86 -2.41
CA SER A 686 18.23 29.21 -1.31
C SER A 686 18.88 29.06 0.08
N ARG A 687 19.75 28.07 0.25
CA ARG A 687 20.43 27.80 1.52
C ARG A 687 21.60 28.74 1.80
N PHE A 688 22.43 29.03 0.79
CA PHE A 688 23.73 29.69 1.00
C PHE A 688 23.81 31.13 0.46
N ASP A 689 23.01 31.52 -0.54
CA ASP A 689 22.88 32.92 -1.02
C ASP A 689 22.01 33.72 -0.04
N ARG A 690 22.59 34.03 1.13
CA ARG A 690 21.90 34.65 2.27
C ARG A 690 21.54 36.10 2.00
N ASN A 691 22.32 36.77 1.15
CA ASN A 691 22.06 38.15 0.75
C ASN A 691 21.14 38.26 -0.49
N GLN A 692 20.71 37.12 -1.05
CA GLN A 692 19.84 37.03 -2.24
C GLN A 692 20.39 37.79 -3.45
N SER A 693 21.71 37.82 -3.59
CA SER A 693 22.40 38.50 -4.69
C SER A 693 22.29 37.74 -6.01
N GLY A 694 21.90 36.47 -5.97
CA GLY A 694 21.96 35.54 -7.09
C GLY A 694 23.33 34.89 -7.27
N PHE A 695 24.26 35.11 -6.34
CA PHE A 695 25.62 34.59 -6.37
C PHE A 695 26.03 34.08 -4.99
N ILE A 696 26.81 32.99 -4.95
CA ILE A 696 27.51 32.55 -3.74
C ILE A 696 28.89 33.21 -3.71
N ASP A 697 29.13 34.04 -2.70
CA ASP A 697 30.42 34.71 -2.50
C ASP A 697 31.36 33.94 -1.54
N TYR A 698 32.51 34.53 -1.19
CA TYR A 698 33.45 33.87 -0.28
C TYR A 698 32.86 33.64 1.13
N ALA A 699 32.12 34.61 1.70
CA ALA A 699 31.56 34.46 3.04
C ALA A 699 30.52 33.34 3.09
N GLU A 700 29.69 33.26 2.06
CA GLU A 700 28.66 32.22 1.90
C GLU A 700 29.29 30.85 1.60
N SER A 701 30.30 30.80 0.72
CA SER A 701 31.04 29.56 0.46
C SER A 701 31.75 29.02 1.71
N LYS A 702 32.25 29.89 2.58
CA LYS A 702 32.86 29.48 3.84
C LYS A 702 31.85 28.84 4.79
N ALA A 703 30.59 29.30 4.76
CA ALA A 703 29.50 28.66 5.49
C ALA A 703 29.07 27.33 4.86
N ALA A 704 29.20 27.19 3.53
CA ALA A 704 28.90 25.96 2.81
C ALA A 704 29.99 24.88 2.94
N PHE A 705 31.25 25.27 3.01
CA PHE A 705 32.40 24.36 2.98
C PHE A 705 32.33 23.19 3.98
N PRO A 706 31.90 23.36 5.25
CA PRO A 706 31.77 22.24 6.18
C PRO A 706 30.91 21.08 5.64
N VAL A 707 29.81 21.39 4.94
CA VAL A 707 28.91 20.39 4.34
C VAL A 707 29.60 19.66 3.19
N PHE A 708 30.40 20.36 2.39
CA PHE A 708 31.06 19.79 1.21
C PHE A 708 32.43 19.16 1.50
N ARG A 709 32.98 19.36 2.70
CA ARG A 709 34.36 18.99 3.02
C ARG A 709 34.65 17.52 2.74
N LYS A 710 33.78 16.61 3.20
CA LYS A 710 33.94 15.16 2.98
C LYS A 710 33.78 14.75 1.52
N ALA A 711 32.88 15.40 0.78
CA ALA A 711 32.75 15.16 -0.65
C ALA A 711 34.02 15.59 -1.41
N ILE A 712 34.61 16.74 -1.04
CA ILE A 712 35.90 17.20 -1.58
C ILE A 712 37.02 16.22 -1.25
N GLU A 713 37.09 15.75 0.00
CA GLU A 713 38.04 14.73 0.44
C GLU A 713 37.93 13.46 -0.40
N ALA A 714 36.72 12.90 -0.53
CA ALA A 714 36.46 11.70 -1.31
C ALA A 714 36.89 11.86 -2.79
N VAL A 715 36.65 13.03 -3.40
CA VAL A 715 37.12 13.33 -4.75
C VAL A 715 38.65 13.41 -4.83
N VAL A 716 39.30 14.08 -3.86
CA VAL A 716 40.76 14.19 -3.79
C VAL A 716 41.40 12.82 -3.65
N GLU A 717 40.87 11.96 -2.78
CA GLU A 717 41.36 10.60 -2.57
C GLU A 717 41.14 9.71 -3.79
N LYS A 718 39.91 9.68 -4.34
CA LYS A 718 39.56 8.87 -5.52
C LYS A 718 40.44 9.22 -6.72
N ARG A 719 40.80 10.50 -6.88
CA ARG A 719 41.70 10.98 -7.93
C ARG A 719 43.19 10.91 -7.58
N LYS A 720 43.53 10.39 -6.39
CA LYS A 720 44.91 10.29 -5.88
C LYS A 720 45.63 11.64 -5.83
N LEU A 721 44.88 12.70 -5.55
CA LEU A 721 45.37 14.08 -5.48
C LEU A 721 45.85 14.47 -4.09
N SER A 722 45.76 13.61 -3.08
CA SER A 722 46.09 13.93 -1.67
C SER A 722 47.53 14.44 -1.49
N LYS A 723 48.48 14.06 -2.36
CA LYS A 723 49.86 14.60 -2.37
C LYS A 723 49.94 16.05 -2.85
N HIS A 724 49.03 16.46 -3.73
CA HIS A 724 49.01 17.78 -4.37
C HIS A 724 48.03 18.75 -3.70
N VAL A 725 46.98 18.19 -3.09
CA VAL A 725 45.94 18.90 -2.34
C VAL A 725 45.87 18.27 -0.95
N PRO A 726 46.71 18.70 0.01
CA PRO A 726 46.58 18.27 1.39
C PRO A 726 45.27 18.78 2.00
N GLU A 727 44.83 18.18 3.10
CA GLU A 727 43.57 18.51 3.77
C GLU A 727 43.38 20.01 4.07
N LYS A 728 44.45 20.69 4.50
CA LYS A 728 44.45 22.15 4.74
C LYS A 728 44.12 22.99 3.50
N ASP A 729 44.27 22.44 2.30
CA ASP A 729 44.01 23.11 1.02
C ASP A 729 42.58 22.78 0.48
N TYR A 730 41.74 22.02 1.21
CA TYR A 730 40.39 21.65 0.75
C TYR A 730 39.45 22.85 0.61
N GLU A 731 39.48 23.84 1.52
CA GLU A 731 38.70 25.07 1.38
C GLU A 731 39.13 25.87 0.15
N ALA A 732 40.44 25.91 -0.11
CA ALA A 732 40.97 26.56 -1.32
C ALA A 732 40.50 25.85 -2.59
N LEU A 733 40.43 24.52 -2.59
CA LEU A 733 39.91 23.74 -3.72
C LEU A 733 38.41 23.98 -3.91
N PHE A 734 37.63 23.98 -2.83
CA PHE A 734 36.20 24.25 -2.88
C PHE A 734 35.90 25.65 -3.44
N THR A 735 36.56 26.68 -2.94
CA THR A 735 36.41 28.05 -3.45
C THR A 735 36.94 28.21 -4.88
N TYR A 736 37.96 27.45 -5.28
CA TYR A 736 38.43 27.41 -6.67
C TYR A 736 37.35 26.87 -7.60
N LEU A 737 36.70 25.76 -7.21
CA LEU A 737 35.60 25.17 -7.99
C LEU A 737 34.46 26.18 -8.14
N LEU A 738 34.08 26.88 -7.07
CA LEU A 738 33.05 27.91 -7.12
C LEU A 738 33.47 29.13 -7.96
N ALA A 739 34.75 29.50 -7.98
CA ALA A 739 35.22 30.66 -8.74
C ALA A 739 35.34 30.37 -10.25
N HIS A 740 35.61 29.13 -10.64
CA HIS A 740 35.96 28.79 -12.03
C HIS A 740 35.00 27.77 -12.68
N GLY A 741 34.15 27.13 -11.88
CA GLY A 741 33.24 26.06 -12.29
C GLY A 741 33.95 24.79 -12.76
N GLU A 742 35.27 24.68 -12.57
CA GLU A 742 36.08 23.54 -13.01
C GLU A 742 37.26 23.31 -12.07
N PRO A 743 37.76 22.07 -11.91
CA PRO A 743 38.94 21.79 -11.12
C PRO A 743 40.19 22.39 -11.76
N PRO A 744 41.26 22.65 -10.99
CA PRO A 744 42.50 23.16 -11.55
C PRO A 744 43.09 22.24 -12.62
N LYS A 745 43.51 22.83 -13.75
CA LYS A 745 44.13 22.09 -14.86
C LYS A 745 45.50 21.55 -14.46
N SER A 746 45.85 20.36 -14.95
CA SER A 746 47.14 19.72 -14.71
C SER A 746 48.31 20.34 -15.50
N ASN A 747 48.03 21.25 -16.44
CA ASN A 747 49.06 21.95 -17.20
C ASN A 747 49.75 23.05 -16.36
N LEU A 748 50.89 23.55 -16.83
CA LEU A 748 51.69 24.55 -16.10
C LEU A 748 50.89 25.79 -15.71
N ALA A 749 50.05 26.30 -16.62
CA ALA A 749 49.19 27.45 -16.36
C ALA A 749 48.17 27.18 -15.23
N GLY A 750 47.55 25.99 -15.23
CA GLY A 750 46.64 25.55 -14.19
C GLY A 750 47.32 25.37 -12.83
N LEU A 751 48.53 24.80 -12.81
CA LEU A 751 49.34 24.66 -11.59
C LEU A 751 49.75 26.00 -11.00
N VAL A 752 50.13 26.97 -11.85
CA VAL A 752 50.44 28.34 -11.42
C VAL A 752 49.18 29.04 -10.88
N SER A 753 48.05 28.90 -11.59
CA SER A 753 46.76 29.45 -11.14
C SER A 753 46.34 28.88 -9.78
N TRP A 754 46.39 27.56 -9.62
CA TRP A 754 46.12 26.85 -8.37
C TRP A 754 47.04 27.30 -7.23
N SER A 755 48.35 27.37 -7.49
CA SER A 755 49.34 27.78 -6.49
C SER A 755 49.09 29.21 -6.03
N LYS A 756 48.77 30.12 -6.96
CA LYS A 756 48.38 31.50 -6.62
C LYS A 756 47.07 31.55 -5.85
N TRP A 757 46.10 30.68 -6.19
CA TRP A 757 44.80 30.63 -5.53
C TRP A 757 44.94 30.18 -4.08
N LYS A 758 45.61 29.07 -3.82
CA LYS A 758 45.72 28.48 -2.47
C LYS A 758 46.58 29.28 -1.48
N LEU A 759 47.44 30.18 -1.98
CA LEU A 759 48.23 31.08 -1.13
C LEU A 759 47.43 32.30 -0.61
N LYS A 760 46.21 32.53 -1.11
CA LYS A 760 45.35 33.60 -0.63
C LYS A 760 44.70 33.20 0.70
N SER A 761 44.55 34.18 1.60
CA SER A 761 43.78 34.02 2.84
C SER A 761 42.30 34.40 2.70
N ARG A 762 41.95 35.09 1.60
CA ARG A 762 40.58 35.43 1.20
C ARG A 762 40.47 35.42 -0.32
N TRP A 763 39.35 34.93 -0.83
CA TRP A 763 39.07 34.90 -2.26
C TRP A 763 37.97 35.90 -2.62
N SER A 764 38.03 36.42 -3.84
CA SER A 764 36.99 37.27 -4.42
C SER A 764 36.51 36.57 -5.68
N PHE A 765 35.26 36.12 -5.63
CA PHE A 765 34.56 35.46 -6.72
C PHE A 765 33.05 35.57 -6.46
N GLN A 766 32.27 35.27 -7.48
CA GLN A 766 30.81 35.16 -7.42
C GLN A 766 30.42 33.92 -8.21
N ALA A 767 29.88 32.91 -7.53
CA ALA A 767 29.43 31.68 -8.17
C ALA A 767 27.94 31.78 -8.47
N SER A 768 27.59 31.80 -9.76
CA SER A 768 26.20 31.83 -10.24
C SER A 768 25.60 30.42 -10.37
N ARG A 769 24.30 30.33 -10.64
CA ARG A 769 23.63 29.05 -11.01
C ARG A 769 24.30 28.35 -12.20
N LEU A 770 24.72 29.10 -13.23
CA LEU A 770 25.50 28.55 -14.35
C LEU A 770 26.81 27.92 -13.85
N THR A 771 27.49 28.56 -12.89
CA THR A 771 28.73 28.04 -12.33
C THR A 771 28.51 26.74 -11.57
N LEU A 772 27.43 26.66 -10.77
CA LEU A 772 27.04 25.43 -10.07
C LEU A 772 26.70 24.31 -11.06
N ILE A 773 25.87 24.58 -12.07
CA ILE A 773 25.52 23.60 -13.12
C ILE A 773 26.75 23.11 -13.86
N LYS A 774 27.71 24.00 -14.16
CA LYS A 774 28.99 23.62 -14.74
C LYS A 774 29.76 22.65 -13.83
N ILE A 775 29.78 22.86 -12.52
CA ILE A 775 30.39 21.92 -11.57
C ILE A 775 29.70 20.55 -11.63
N PHE A 776 28.36 20.50 -11.62
CA PHE A 776 27.62 19.24 -11.76
C PHE A 776 27.96 18.52 -13.06
N ALA A 777 28.02 19.24 -14.19
CA ALA A 777 28.39 18.68 -15.48
C ALA A 777 29.80 18.06 -15.46
N MET A 778 30.76 18.73 -14.80
CA MET A 778 32.12 18.23 -14.66
C MET A 778 32.20 16.98 -13.78
N LEU A 779 31.40 16.92 -12.71
CA LEU A 779 31.34 15.73 -11.84
C LEU A 779 30.73 14.53 -12.57
N GLN A 780 29.71 14.75 -13.41
CA GLN A 780 29.08 13.70 -14.20
C GLN A 780 30.02 13.11 -15.27
N SER A 781 30.92 13.93 -15.81
CA SER A 781 31.88 13.53 -16.85
C SER A 781 33.03 12.65 -16.35
N THR A 782 33.13 12.38 -15.05
CA THR A 782 34.29 11.73 -14.40
C THR A 782 33.91 10.54 -13.55
#